data_AF-A0A940TGV5-F1
#
_entry.id   AF-A0A940TGV5-F1
#
_cell.length_a   1.000
_cell.length_b   1.000
_cell.length_c   1.000
_cell.angle_alpha   90.00
_cell.angle_beta   90.00
_cell.angle_gamma   90.00
#
_symmetry.space_group_name_H-M   'P 1'
#
loop_
_entity.id
_entity.type
_entity.pdbx_description
1 polymer ?
#
loop_
_entity_poly.entity_id
_entity_poly.type
_entity_poly.pdbx_seq_one_letter_code
_entity_poly.pdbx_strand_id
1 'polypeptide(L)'
;MSENNEQVEKLLGDFFERHSAGDKEGMNEVLQKIQLMLYSGETDSTPFKDYFNNMYTGRSAINVSGMVSDYPRESIIRELLQNVFGCDYDESDIKVMIEFLDEGQVKLTYNETGFTLEQVFYYLSVGRSEEGKDREGRFGLGAKSVFANVDWFKMRSNNYQLRVVNDGGVLKVRELELTAEKFKHTEVVFALDEADQKKLHDDLVNMTSVKGAYINMIDLCFAFLKKKHLKATDEEECRQRTFNIAVISFGKPEMVYKIQNYQRDENDLPKIRFMENGKSVADFIHMEENGFVYLIPFAISGAKREAAKVLMSKYNYFSTFELTGLVKASRQDFLKEQLSAFFVSVPNRYITNNRSGIRHDCIEEVSTEIEEDILDIVDQYRRLFVLQLTKRPDNPERYMLRPSQYVFEFFYNYINTSGLVKGLREKFAENISIKFPNTEEPVPFTDLRSRGYFNERTDTDIEDHDSGAAGEALLADLDQMKEWFGSDEDHVFAAKYDWYRQETNEKGVEYAYAFQQDGEKYLMTSDKNPKIKDYNLSDGFMNIISLKLNTCIVNGAVADENALIEAFRIIDEMFGDSYRIDMKYFQFIITSGGTEIHFEISKIQIGNLKNAMDVIQKHEMKFENHQIYNQVITLLVNSFTNGKDTLTFLREIKSQGGEITLALDINKRYRFSAYGKQFMIPPNITNTDLLDIIGDVYMLIGSGMFNNRVFDFPYSAGRYEYDADEILTVLPALESADKINETIASVYTCDLGLDKIALLDENGKILGIIDPADGIKKEQRDKTAKYIVLREGLSKPQFAKYIEFVLTGALGNVLSALYSSTEEPNQVLADQIPYYYKPVPTIQRKEFDFLRGEVKRISGIKNVRLYKNYFARDINSKLYGYGSTCPCCGYESKMINSFMLKNFSIGLLNDEGKEQKFRFSLYLCANDSYAAGGWIIDNVSIGGMSPFLWLEEVSQIDYIPPEFLICRIKYRPQVTYEICEAAENGETSGTTVYDGTTEVLDFVLSPMMAAKWYEDNQK
;
A
#
# COMPACT_ATOMS: atom_id res chain seq x y z
N MET A 1 50.48 -46.13 49.08
CA MET A 1 49.75 -44.85 49.14
C MET A 1 49.74 -44.40 50.60
N SER A 2 49.76 -43.10 50.87
CA SER A 2 49.64 -42.57 52.25
C SER A 2 48.21 -42.79 52.77
N GLU A 3 48.02 -42.93 54.09
CA GLU A 3 46.68 -43.07 54.71
C GLU A 3 45.71 -41.95 54.28
N ASN A 4 46.23 -40.73 54.08
CA ASN A 4 45.46 -39.57 53.61
C ASN A 4 44.91 -39.73 52.18
N ASN A 5 45.61 -40.44 51.28
CA ASN A 5 45.14 -40.64 49.91
C ASN A 5 43.95 -41.61 49.86
N GLU A 6 43.97 -42.67 50.67
CA GLU A 6 42.85 -43.64 50.76
C GLU A 6 41.61 -42.99 51.40
N GLN A 7 41.81 -42.13 52.41
CA GLN A 7 40.73 -41.39 53.05
C GLN A 7 40.06 -40.40 52.09
N VAL A 8 40.83 -39.65 51.30
CA VAL A 8 40.31 -38.69 50.31
C VAL A 8 39.63 -39.41 49.14
N GLU A 9 40.19 -40.52 48.66
CA GLU A 9 39.56 -41.34 47.62
C GLU A 9 38.19 -41.87 48.07
N LYS A 10 38.06 -42.30 49.33
CA LYS A 10 36.78 -42.69 49.91
C LYS A 10 35.80 -41.54 50.01
N LEU A 11 36.23 -40.37 50.49
CA LEU A 11 35.36 -39.18 50.62
C LEU A 11 34.84 -38.70 49.25
N LEU A 12 35.69 -38.67 48.23
CA LEU A 12 35.28 -38.33 46.87
C LEU A 12 34.37 -39.43 46.29
N GLY A 13 34.67 -40.71 46.55
CA GLY A 13 33.80 -41.83 46.21
C GLY A 13 32.39 -41.69 46.78
N ASP A 14 32.29 -41.46 48.10
CA ASP A 14 31.03 -41.25 48.83
C ASP A 14 30.26 -40.02 48.28
N PHE A 15 30.97 -38.92 48.00
CA PHE A 15 30.38 -37.72 47.38
C PHE A 15 29.69 -38.04 46.04
N PHE A 16 30.41 -38.73 45.13
CA PHE A 16 29.86 -39.03 43.81
C PHE A 16 28.80 -40.14 43.81
N GLU A 17 28.88 -41.10 44.74
CA GLU A 17 27.83 -42.12 44.92
C GLU A 17 26.53 -41.48 45.40
N ARG A 18 26.60 -40.55 46.37
CA ARG A 18 25.44 -39.79 46.85
C ARG A 18 24.84 -38.90 45.76
N HIS A 19 25.68 -38.28 44.92
CA HIS A 19 25.20 -37.55 43.73
C HIS A 19 24.39 -38.46 42.79
N SER A 20 24.94 -39.63 42.43
CA SER A 20 24.23 -40.60 41.57
C SER A 20 22.94 -41.15 42.18
N ALA A 21 22.81 -41.12 43.51
CA ALA A 21 21.59 -41.49 44.23
C ALA A 21 20.58 -40.34 44.41
N GLY A 22 20.94 -39.10 44.04
CA GLY A 22 20.11 -37.91 44.27
C GLY A 22 20.03 -37.45 45.74
N ASP A 23 20.95 -37.92 46.60
CA ASP A 23 20.99 -37.61 48.04
C ASP A 23 21.75 -36.29 48.31
N LYS A 24 21.03 -35.17 48.20
CA LYS A 24 21.59 -33.83 48.42
C LYS A 24 22.03 -33.55 49.86
N GLU A 25 21.28 -34.04 50.85
CA GLU A 25 21.64 -33.84 52.26
C GLU A 25 22.94 -34.57 52.58
N GLY A 26 23.03 -35.84 52.18
CA GLY A 26 24.23 -36.61 52.40
C GLY A 26 25.44 -36.07 51.62
N MET A 27 25.25 -35.57 50.41
CA MET A 27 26.32 -34.92 49.65
C MET A 27 26.88 -33.69 50.38
N ASN A 28 26.00 -32.85 50.94
CA ASN A 28 26.39 -31.67 51.71
C ASN A 28 27.18 -32.03 52.98
N GLU A 29 26.82 -33.10 53.68
CA GLU A 29 27.59 -33.60 54.83
C GLU A 29 29.03 -33.96 54.45
N VAL A 30 29.21 -34.64 53.32
CA VAL A 30 30.54 -35.03 52.81
C VAL A 30 31.36 -33.80 52.43
N LEU A 31 30.75 -32.83 51.74
CA LEU A 31 31.41 -31.57 51.39
C LEU A 31 31.82 -30.77 52.61
N GLN A 32 30.97 -30.65 53.63
CA GLN A 32 31.30 -29.97 54.89
C GLN A 32 32.48 -30.66 55.60
N LYS A 33 32.49 -32.00 55.62
CA LYS A 33 33.59 -32.77 56.20
C LYS A 33 34.91 -32.51 55.45
N ILE A 34 34.89 -32.51 54.12
CA ILE A 34 36.06 -32.17 53.29
C ILE A 34 36.55 -30.75 53.58
N GLN A 35 35.63 -29.77 53.63
CA GLN A 35 35.98 -28.38 53.95
C GLN A 35 36.62 -28.26 55.33
N LEU A 36 36.05 -28.90 56.36
CA LEU A 36 36.60 -28.90 57.71
C LEU A 36 38.02 -29.47 57.75
N MET A 37 38.27 -30.58 57.04
CA MET A 37 39.61 -31.19 56.97
C MET A 37 40.64 -30.29 56.27
N LEU A 38 40.22 -29.58 55.20
CA LEU A 38 41.08 -28.65 54.48
C LEU A 38 41.41 -27.40 55.33
N TYR A 39 40.42 -26.84 56.03
CA TYR A 39 40.61 -25.64 56.86
C TYR A 39 41.29 -25.92 58.21
N SER A 40 41.16 -27.13 58.75
CA SER A 40 41.88 -27.56 59.96
C SER A 40 43.34 -27.90 59.70
N GLY A 41 43.73 -28.09 58.43
CA GLY A 41 45.06 -28.55 58.03
C GLY A 41 45.27 -30.06 58.22
N GLU A 42 44.21 -30.84 58.48
CA GLU A 42 44.26 -32.30 58.59
C GLU A 42 44.70 -32.96 57.26
N THR A 43 44.31 -32.36 56.14
CA THR A 43 44.79 -32.72 54.80
C THR A 43 45.08 -31.46 53.98
N ASP A 44 46.05 -31.53 53.08
CA ASP A 44 46.27 -30.52 52.05
C ASP A 44 45.51 -30.86 50.75
N SER A 45 45.71 -30.07 49.70
CA SER A 45 45.07 -30.30 48.38
C SER A 45 45.75 -31.39 47.54
N THR A 46 46.88 -31.95 47.99
CA THR A 46 47.69 -32.90 47.21
C THR A 46 46.96 -34.23 46.96
N PRO A 47 46.33 -34.88 47.96
CA PRO A 47 45.54 -36.10 47.74
C PRO A 47 44.39 -35.94 46.73
N PHE A 48 43.72 -34.77 46.72
CA PHE A 48 42.65 -34.48 45.78
C PHE A 48 43.19 -34.37 44.34
N LYS A 49 44.34 -33.72 44.17
CA LYS A 49 45.03 -33.63 42.87
C LYS A 49 45.41 -35.01 42.34
N ASP A 50 45.93 -35.87 43.21
CA ASP A 50 46.33 -37.24 42.84
C ASP A 50 45.12 -38.07 42.42
N TYR A 51 43.98 -37.93 43.11
CA TYR A 51 42.71 -38.58 42.72
C TYR A 51 42.30 -38.24 41.28
N PHE A 52 42.23 -36.95 40.92
CA PHE A 52 41.83 -36.54 39.58
C PHE A 52 42.84 -36.96 38.50
N ASN A 53 44.15 -36.93 38.80
CA ASN A 53 45.18 -37.43 37.88
C ASN A 53 45.08 -38.95 37.65
N ASN A 54 44.75 -39.73 38.69
CA ASN A 54 44.49 -41.16 38.55
C ASN A 54 43.26 -41.42 37.68
N MET A 55 42.22 -40.59 37.81
CA MET A 55 41.01 -40.68 36.98
C MET A 55 41.31 -40.36 35.50
N TYR A 56 42.15 -39.38 35.20
CA TYR A 56 42.56 -39.04 33.83
C TYR A 56 43.45 -40.09 33.16
N THR A 57 44.11 -40.95 33.93
CA THR A 57 45.06 -41.97 33.43
C THR A 57 44.55 -43.43 33.54
N GLY A 58 43.40 -43.66 34.17
CA GLY A 58 42.83 -44.99 34.43
C GLY A 58 42.16 -45.67 33.21
N ARG A 59 41.56 -46.85 33.42
CA ARG A 59 40.84 -47.61 32.35
C ARG A 59 39.63 -46.87 31.75
N SER A 60 39.17 -45.81 32.42
CA SER A 60 38.11 -44.90 32.01
C SER A 60 38.66 -43.55 31.50
N ALA A 61 39.94 -43.50 31.12
CA ALA A 61 40.63 -42.28 30.69
C ALA A 61 39.87 -41.56 29.59
N ILE A 62 39.91 -40.23 29.64
CA ILE A 62 39.33 -39.38 28.62
C ILE A 62 39.99 -39.71 27.28
N ASN A 63 39.20 -40.13 26.30
CA ASN A 63 39.68 -40.25 24.93
C ASN A 63 39.84 -38.85 24.32
N VAL A 64 40.99 -38.21 24.57
CA VAL A 64 41.26 -36.84 24.10
C VAL A 64 41.16 -36.74 22.58
N SER A 65 41.57 -37.75 21.81
CA SER A 65 41.45 -37.72 20.35
C SER A 65 40.00 -37.84 19.87
N GLY A 66 39.17 -38.64 20.55
CA GLY A 66 37.72 -38.67 20.33
C GLY A 66 37.03 -37.36 20.71
N MET A 67 37.40 -36.76 21.85
CA MET A 67 36.86 -35.47 22.28
C MET A 67 37.22 -34.31 21.35
N VAL A 68 38.44 -34.26 20.82
CA VAL A 68 38.86 -33.21 19.86
C VAL A 68 38.13 -33.36 18.51
N SER A 69 37.73 -34.58 18.15
CA SER A 69 36.86 -34.85 17.00
C SER A 69 35.44 -34.34 17.22
N ASP A 70 34.88 -34.58 18.42
CA ASP A 70 33.49 -34.24 18.74
C ASP A 70 33.32 -32.77 19.19
N TYR A 71 34.36 -32.15 19.71
CA TYR A 71 34.42 -30.76 20.16
C TYR A 71 35.68 -30.10 19.57
N PRO A 72 35.55 -29.43 18.41
CA PRO A 72 36.69 -28.83 17.73
C PRO A 72 37.24 -27.65 18.55
N ARG A 73 38.47 -27.25 18.26
CA ARG A 73 39.18 -26.19 19.00
C ARG A 73 38.42 -24.85 19.01
N GLU A 74 37.69 -24.55 17.94
CA GLU A 74 36.85 -23.36 17.81
C GLU A 74 35.69 -23.30 18.83
N SER A 75 35.40 -24.40 19.53
CA SER A 75 34.37 -24.46 20.58
C SER A 75 34.82 -23.90 21.94
N ILE A 76 36.14 -23.73 22.19
CA ILE A 76 36.67 -23.38 23.52
C ILE A 76 35.96 -22.16 24.11
N ILE A 77 35.91 -21.05 23.37
CA ILE A 77 35.36 -19.80 23.91
C ILE A 77 33.86 -19.90 24.17
N ARG A 78 33.14 -20.71 23.39
CA ARG A 78 31.69 -20.94 23.56
C ARG A 78 31.42 -21.72 24.82
N GLU A 79 32.16 -22.81 25.04
CA GLU A 79 32.05 -23.64 26.24
C GLU A 79 32.41 -22.84 27.50
N LEU A 80 33.43 -21.98 27.42
CA LEU A 80 33.79 -21.08 28.50
C LEU A 80 32.69 -20.05 28.79
N LEU A 81 32.18 -19.36 27.77
CA LEU A 81 31.11 -18.39 27.94
C LEU A 81 29.80 -19.05 28.38
N GLN A 82 29.50 -20.27 27.96
CA GLN A 82 28.36 -21.03 28.46
C GLN A 82 28.47 -21.27 29.98
N ASN A 83 29.68 -21.57 30.48
CA ASN A 83 29.91 -21.66 31.92
C ASN A 83 29.75 -20.29 32.59
N VAL A 84 30.33 -19.22 32.02
CA VAL A 84 30.17 -17.84 32.51
C VAL A 84 28.69 -17.47 32.66
N PHE A 85 27.90 -17.64 31.61
CA PHE A 85 26.48 -17.35 31.64
C PHE A 85 25.67 -18.37 32.43
N GLY A 86 26.28 -19.48 32.83
CA GLY A 86 25.71 -20.43 33.79
C GLY A 86 25.96 -20.04 35.24
N CYS A 87 26.93 -19.19 35.56
CA CYS A 87 27.24 -18.85 36.95
C CYS A 87 26.14 -18.01 37.62
N ASP A 88 26.22 -17.90 38.95
CA ASP A 88 25.31 -17.07 39.73
C ASP A 88 25.87 -15.64 39.89
N TYR A 89 24.99 -14.64 39.86
CA TYR A 89 25.36 -13.22 39.87
C TYR A 89 24.51 -12.42 40.87
N ASP A 90 25.17 -11.56 41.65
CA ASP A 90 24.51 -10.66 42.59
C ASP A 90 23.90 -9.42 41.90
N GLU A 91 24.54 -8.94 40.83
CA GLU A 91 24.09 -7.78 40.04
C GLU A 91 23.25 -8.21 38.82
N SER A 92 22.36 -7.34 38.34
CA SER A 92 21.68 -7.54 37.05
C SER A 92 22.61 -7.36 35.85
N ASP A 93 23.80 -6.80 36.06
CA ASP A 93 24.77 -6.55 35.01
C ASP A 93 25.90 -7.61 35.03
N ILE A 94 25.89 -8.50 34.02
CA ILE A 94 26.94 -9.50 33.82
C ILE A 94 28.07 -8.85 33.03
N LYS A 95 29.25 -8.76 33.64
CA LYS A 95 30.45 -8.15 33.06
C LYS A 95 31.49 -9.22 32.82
N VAL A 96 31.95 -9.31 31.58
CA VAL A 96 32.97 -10.26 31.12
C VAL A 96 34.09 -9.48 30.44
N MET A 97 35.33 -9.73 30.84
CA MET A 97 36.53 -9.16 30.23
C MET A 97 37.33 -10.28 29.60
N ILE A 98 37.63 -10.16 28.31
CA ILE A 98 38.48 -11.07 27.54
C ILE A 98 39.74 -10.32 27.18
N GLU A 99 40.84 -10.64 27.84
CA GLU A 99 42.14 -10.02 27.64
C GLU A 99 43.10 -10.94 26.89
N PHE A 100 43.67 -10.42 25.81
CA PHE A 100 44.72 -11.07 25.03
C PHE A 100 46.09 -10.63 25.53
N LEU A 101 46.90 -11.63 25.90
CA LEU A 101 48.22 -11.48 26.49
C LEU A 101 49.29 -12.09 25.56
N ASP A 102 50.57 -11.91 25.93
CA ASP A 102 51.71 -12.50 25.21
C ASP A 102 51.67 -14.04 25.18
N GLU A 103 52.43 -14.64 24.27
CA GLU A 103 52.68 -16.09 24.20
C GLU A 103 51.40 -16.96 24.07
N GLY A 104 50.41 -16.53 23.29
CA GLY A 104 49.21 -17.34 23.04
C GLY A 104 48.19 -17.33 24.18
N GLN A 105 48.41 -16.54 25.24
CA GLN A 105 47.58 -16.54 26.44
C GLN A 105 46.32 -15.69 26.30
N VAL A 106 45.19 -16.23 26.73
CA VAL A 106 43.90 -15.53 26.81
C VAL A 106 43.38 -15.60 28.23
N LYS A 107 43.02 -14.45 28.79
CA LYS A 107 42.47 -14.31 30.14
C LYS A 107 41.02 -13.86 30.07
N LEU A 108 40.15 -14.60 30.75
CA LEU A 108 38.72 -14.34 30.88
C LEU A 108 38.41 -14.02 32.34
N THR A 109 37.81 -12.87 32.64
CA THR A 109 37.42 -12.45 33.99
C THR A 109 35.95 -12.05 34.01
N TYR A 110 35.18 -12.52 34.99
CA TYR A 110 33.74 -12.23 35.04
C TYR A 110 33.17 -12.14 36.47
N ASN A 111 32.19 -11.25 36.67
CA ASN A 111 31.75 -10.75 37.98
C ASN A 111 30.78 -11.65 38.75
N GLU A 112 30.88 -12.97 38.61
CA GLU A 112 30.01 -13.92 39.30
C GLU A 112 30.28 -13.99 40.83
N THR A 113 29.43 -14.74 41.55
CA THR A 113 29.55 -14.99 43.01
C THR A 113 30.71 -15.93 43.37
N GLY A 114 31.22 -16.68 42.40
CA GLY A 114 32.35 -17.60 42.50
C GLY A 114 31.93 -19.06 42.72
N PHE A 115 32.78 -20.00 42.31
CA PHE A 115 32.53 -21.43 42.36
C PHE A 115 32.44 -21.96 43.80
N THR A 116 31.60 -22.95 44.01
CA THR A 116 31.56 -23.77 45.23
C THR A 116 32.53 -24.94 45.14
N LEU A 117 32.85 -25.58 46.28
CA LEU A 117 33.69 -26.77 46.31
C LEU A 117 33.10 -27.91 45.47
N GLU A 118 31.78 -28.06 45.53
CA GLU A 118 31.02 -29.03 44.74
C GLU A 118 31.27 -28.83 43.23
N GLN A 119 31.13 -27.59 42.76
CA GLN A 119 31.32 -27.23 41.36
C GLN A 119 32.76 -27.47 40.89
N VAL A 120 33.76 -27.20 41.74
CA VAL A 120 35.17 -27.52 41.45
C VAL A 120 35.37 -29.02 41.25
N PHE A 121 34.73 -29.87 42.07
CA PHE A 121 34.81 -31.32 41.91
C PHE A 121 34.12 -31.81 40.64
N TYR A 122 32.95 -31.26 40.27
CA TYR A 122 32.33 -31.60 38.99
C TYR A 122 33.19 -31.17 37.81
N TYR A 123 33.78 -29.97 37.86
CA TYR A 123 34.62 -29.42 36.79
C TYR A 123 35.84 -30.30 36.48
N LEU A 124 36.43 -30.93 37.51
CA LEU A 124 37.58 -31.84 37.37
C LEU A 124 37.21 -33.32 37.14
N SER A 125 35.94 -33.71 37.33
CA SER A 125 35.47 -35.09 37.19
C SER A 125 35.16 -35.50 35.74
N VAL A 126 35.07 -36.79 35.39
CA VAL A 126 34.75 -37.29 34.03
C VAL A 126 33.43 -38.06 34.03
N GLY A 127 32.57 -37.80 33.05
CA GLY A 127 31.26 -38.46 32.93
C GLY A 127 30.22 -38.07 33.97
N ARG A 128 30.47 -36.99 34.73
CA ARG A 128 29.60 -36.46 35.79
C ARG A 128 29.35 -34.97 35.56
N SER A 129 28.15 -34.49 35.87
CA SER A 129 27.69 -33.11 35.70
C SER A 129 26.73 -32.75 36.84
N GLU A 130 26.57 -31.46 37.12
CA GLU A 130 25.56 -30.97 38.04
C GLU A 130 24.17 -31.14 37.40
N GLU A 131 23.38 -32.13 37.83
CA GLU A 131 22.03 -32.38 37.28
C GLU A 131 20.94 -31.61 38.06
N GLY A 132 20.21 -30.73 37.38
CA GLY A 132 19.02 -30.04 37.90
C GLY A 132 17.77 -30.39 37.08
N LYS A 133 16.59 -30.49 37.73
CA LYS A 133 15.32 -30.86 37.06
C LYS A 133 14.92 -29.90 35.92
N ASP A 134 15.34 -28.64 35.98
CA ASP A 134 15.03 -27.60 34.97
C ASP A 134 16.28 -26.90 34.40
N ARG A 135 17.48 -27.41 34.72
CA ARG A 135 18.76 -26.85 34.24
C ARG A 135 19.54 -27.96 33.53
N GLU A 136 19.73 -27.82 32.22
CA GLU A 136 20.62 -28.70 31.46
C GLU A 136 21.98 -28.81 32.15
N GLY A 137 22.48 -30.04 32.33
CA GLY A 137 23.57 -30.33 33.27
C GLY A 137 24.83 -29.47 33.04
N ARG A 138 25.32 -28.83 34.12
CA ARG A 138 26.56 -28.02 34.08
C ARG A 138 27.79 -28.91 34.21
N PHE A 139 28.90 -28.51 33.59
CA PHE A 139 30.20 -29.19 33.71
C PHE A 139 30.25 -30.63 33.14
N GLY A 140 29.47 -30.89 32.09
CA GLY A 140 29.48 -32.14 31.31
C GLY A 140 30.74 -32.32 30.43
N LEU A 141 30.63 -33.13 29.36
CA LEU A 141 31.76 -33.42 28.46
C LEU A 141 32.29 -32.17 27.71
N GLY A 142 31.43 -31.17 27.44
CA GLY A 142 31.81 -29.92 26.77
C GLY A 142 32.78 -29.04 27.57
N ALA A 143 32.57 -28.86 28.88
CA ALA A 143 33.51 -28.12 29.72
C ALA A 143 34.92 -28.74 29.75
N LYS A 144 35.00 -30.06 29.59
CA LYS A 144 36.25 -30.85 29.62
C LYS A 144 36.97 -30.83 28.27
N SER A 145 36.25 -30.58 27.18
CA SER A 145 36.85 -30.40 25.86
C SER A 145 37.75 -29.16 25.79
N VAL A 146 37.52 -28.16 26.66
CA VAL A 146 38.41 -27.01 26.79
C VAL A 146 39.81 -27.46 27.16
N PHE A 147 39.95 -28.32 28.19
CA PHE A 147 41.25 -28.85 28.61
C PHE A 147 41.94 -29.67 27.51
N ALA A 148 41.16 -30.34 26.66
CA ALA A 148 41.67 -31.13 25.54
C ALA A 148 42.17 -30.27 24.37
N ASN A 149 41.65 -29.04 24.20
CA ASN A 149 41.93 -28.20 23.05
C ASN A 149 42.95 -27.06 23.33
N VAL A 150 43.37 -26.87 24.58
CA VAL A 150 44.37 -25.88 25.00
C VAL A 150 45.67 -26.56 25.47
N ASP A 151 46.79 -25.82 25.43
CA ASP A 151 48.06 -26.34 25.95
C ASP A 151 48.02 -26.46 27.48
N TRP A 152 47.47 -25.44 28.13
CA TRP A 152 47.14 -25.45 29.55
C TRP A 152 45.99 -24.49 29.86
N PHE A 153 45.32 -24.79 30.97
CA PHE A 153 44.19 -24.07 31.51
C PHE A 153 44.44 -23.79 33.00
N LYS A 154 44.16 -22.58 33.45
CA LYS A 154 44.24 -22.16 34.85
C LYS A 154 42.95 -21.45 35.23
N MET A 155 42.43 -21.70 36.42
CA MET A 155 41.26 -21.01 36.96
C MET A 155 41.51 -20.59 38.39
N ARG A 156 41.01 -19.41 38.76
CA ARG A 156 40.93 -18.88 40.12
C ARG A 156 39.50 -18.42 40.39
N SER A 157 38.87 -18.92 41.45
CA SER A 157 37.51 -18.54 41.84
C SER A 157 37.31 -18.76 43.33
N ASN A 158 36.77 -17.76 44.05
CA ASN A 158 36.66 -17.80 45.51
C ASN A 158 37.98 -18.24 46.16
N ASN A 159 37.97 -19.33 46.92
CA ASN A 159 39.12 -19.89 47.64
C ASN A 159 39.79 -21.03 46.86
N TYR A 160 39.54 -21.13 45.55
CA TYR A 160 39.96 -22.26 44.74
C TYR A 160 40.85 -21.79 43.59
N GLN A 161 41.95 -22.51 43.38
CA GLN A 161 42.83 -22.34 42.22
C GLN A 161 43.20 -23.71 41.65
N LEU A 162 43.15 -23.84 40.32
CA LEU A 162 43.55 -25.07 39.65
C LEU A 162 44.28 -24.80 38.33
N ARG A 163 45.14 -25.72 37.93
CA ARG A 163 45.82 -25.73 36.63
C ARG A 163 45.82 -27.13 36.02
N VAL A 164 45.28 -27.25 34.81
CA VAL A 164 45.26 -28.47 34.00
C VAL A 164 46.12 -28.26 32.77
N VAL A 165 46.90 -29.27 32.38
CA VAL A 165 47.76 -29.24 31.18
C VAL A 165 47.44 -30.42 30.26
N ASN A 166 47.53 -30.20 28.96
CA ASN A 166 47.43 -31.25 27.95
C ASN A 166 48.84 -31.68 27.52
N ASP A 167 49.28 -32.84 27.98
CA ASP A 167 50.61 -33.37 27.72
C ASP A 167 50.55 -34.46 26.66
N GLY A 168 50.48 -34.04 25.39
CA GLY A 168 50.47 -34.96 24.23
C GLY A 168 49.22 -35.84 24.12
N GLY A 169 48.04 -35.32 24.49
CA GLY A 169 46.77 -36.05 24.46
C GLY A 169 46.40 -36.71 25.79
N VAL A 170 47.12 -36.41 26.88
CA VAL A 170 46.80 -36.86 28.24
C VAL A 170 46.66 -35.64 29.16
N LEU A 171 45.48 -35.47 29.77
CA LEU A 171 45.23 -34.39 30.72
C LEU A 171 45.89 -34.66 32.06
N LYS A 172 46.47 -33.62 32.67
CA LYS A 172 47.05 -33.68 34.02
C LYS A 172 46.72 -32.43 34.83
N VAL A 173 46.24 -32.60 36.06
CA VAL A 173 46.12 -31.54 37.06
C VAL A 173 47.50 -31.27 37.66
N ARG A 174 48.10 -30.13 37.33
CA ARG A 174 49.44 -29.71 37.80
C ARG A 174 49.37 -28.96 39.13
N GLU A 175 48.40 -28.08 39.26
CA GLU A 175 48.16 -27.27 40.46
C GLU A 175 46.71 -27.46 40.89
N LEU A 176 46.48 -27.67 42.19
CA LEU A 176 45.16 -27.67 42.80
C LEU A 176 45.31 -27.16 44.22
N GLU A 177 44.69 -26.02 44.52
CA GLU A 177 44.65 -25.39 45.83
C GLU A 177 43.19 -25.15 46.19
N LEU A 178 42.70 -25.85 47.22
CA LEU A 178 41.32 -25.76 47.68
C LEU A 178 41.10 -24.75 48.82
N THR A 179 42.16 -24.06 49.23
CA THR A 179 42.21 -23.08 50.33
C THR A 179 42.98 -21.82 49.95
N ALA A 180 42.96 -21.45 48.67
CA ALA A 180 43.62 -20.25 48.15
C ALA A 180 43.02 -18.96 48.73
N GLU A 181 43.74 -17.84 48.56
CA GLU A 181 43.27 -16.52 48.97
C GLU A 181 42.00 -16.13 48.18
N LYS A 182 40.97 -15.72 48.93
CA LYS A 182 39.64 -15.41 48.39
C LYS A 182 39.71 -14.36 47.28
N PHE A 183 39.37 -14.78 46.07
CA PHE A 183 39.14 -13.92 44.92
C PHE A 183 37.63 -13.75 44.74
N LYS A 184 37.12 -12.53 44.97
CA LYS A 184 35.76 -12.18 44.53
C LYS A 184 35.81 -12.16 43.01
N HIS A 185 34.88 -12.85 42.33
CA HIS A 185 34.85 -13.12 40.88
C HIS A 185 35.57 -14.42 40.46
N THR A 186 35.50 -14.72 39.16
CA THR A 186 36.23 -15.85 38.56
C THR A 186 37.13 -15.36 37.44
N GLU A 187 38.36 -15.87 37.44
CA GLU A 187 39.38 -15.67 36.41
C GLU A 187 39.78 -17.01 35.81
N VAL A 188 39.85 -17.06 34.49
CA VAL A 188 40.30 -18.20 33.71
C VAL A 188 41.40 -17.74 32.76
N VAL A 189 42.53 -18.44 32.74
CA VAL A 189 43.64 -18.19 31.81
C VAL A 189 43.95 -19.47 31.06
N PHE A 190 44.02 -19.42 29.74
CA PHE A 190 44.38 -20.57 28.92
C PHE A 190 45.32 -20.17 27.78
N ALA A 191 46.11 -21.13 27.30
CA ALA A 191 47.05 -20.92 26.21
C ALA A 191 46.63 -21.67 24.94
N LEU A 192 46.64 -20.94 23.83
CA LEU A 192 46.46 -21.44 22.47
C LEU A 192 47.77 -21.26 21.69
N ASP A 193 47.87 -21.92 20.54
CA ASP A 193 48.89 -21.50 19.59
C ASP A 193 48.62 -20.06 19.09
N GLU A 194 49.67 -19.34 18.71
CA GLU A 194 49.58 -17.93 18.34
C GLU A 194 48.66 -17.69 17.13
N ALA A 195 48.56 -18.66 16.22
CA ALA A 195 47.72 -18.54 15.04
C ALA A 195 46.23 -18.61 15.41
N ASP A 196 45.87 -19.50 16.32
CA ASP A 196 44.50 -19.67 16.81
C ASP A 196 44.11 -18.56 17.80
N GLN A 197 45.04 -18.11 18.66
CA GLN A 197 44.83 -16.93 19.49
C GLN A 197 44.50 -15.71 18.63
N LYS A 198 45.24 -15.51 17.52
CA LYS A 198 45.00 -14.41 16.59
C LYS A 198 43.64 -14.52 15.90
N LYS A 199 43.22 -15.71 15.46
CA LYS A 199 41.89 -15.90 14.87
C LYS A 199 40.78 -15.59 15.89
N LEU A 200 40.93 -16.05 17.12
CA LEU A 200 39.97 -15.77 18.20
C LEU A 200 39.90 -14.26 18.50
N HIS A 201 41.04 -13.57 18.52
CA HIS A 201 41.10 -12.11 18.65
C HIS A 201 40.39 -11.40 17.51
N ASP A 202 40.71 -11.76 16.26
CA ASP A 202 40.10 -11.19 15.06
C ASP A 202 38.57 -11.37 15.06
N ASP A 203 38.07 -12.55 15.45
CA ASP A 203 36.64 -12.86 15.56
C ASP A 203 35.95 -11.99 16.62
N LEU A 204 36.58 -11.82 17.79
CA LEU A 204 36.04 -11.01 18.88
C LEU A 204 36.06 -9.52 18.55
N VAL A 205 37.06 -9.02 17.82
CA VAL A 205 37.13 -7.59 17.44
C VAL A 205 36.22 -7.25 16.27
N ASN A 206 35.97 -8.19 15.35
CA ASN A 206 35.21 -7.94 14.11
C ASN A 206 33.83 -8.61 14.09
N MET A 207 33.26 -8.94 15.25
CA MET A 207 32.04 -9.73 15.41
C MET A 207 30.81 -9.21 14.63
N THR A 208 30.71 -7.89 14.45
CA THR A 208 29.60 -7.24 13.74
C THR A 208 29.84 -7.08 12.24
N SER A 209 31.04 -7.42 11.76
CA SER A 209 31.50 -7.15 10.39
C SER A 209 31.78 -8.44 9.63
N VAL A 210 32.20 -9.50 10.33
CA VAL A 210 32.50 -10.82 9.76
C VAL A 210 31.91 -11.90 10.66
N LYS A 211 31.36 -12.95 10.07
CA LYS A 211 30.96 -14.15 10.83
C LYS A 211 32.23 -14.87 11.31
N GLY A 212 32.51 -14.79 12.60
CA GLY A 212 33.67 -15.44 13.22
C GLY A 212 33.55 -16.97 13.26
N ALA A 213 34.70 -17.63 13.26
CA ALA A 213 34.82 -19.09 13.35
C ALA A 213 34.78 -19.60 14.79
N TYR A 214 35.26 -18.82 15.76
CA TYR A 214 35.24 -19.10 17.20
C TYR A 214 33.97 -18.56 17.85
N ILE A 215 33.58 -17.31 17.55
CA ILE A 215 32.39 -16.69 18.12
C ILE A 215 31.71 -15.69 17.17
N ASN A 216 30.39 -15.52 17.25
CA ASN A 216 29.65 -14.53 16.48
C ASN A 216 28.52 -13.88 17.30
N MET A 217 27.90 -12.85 16.72
CA MET A 217 26.88 -12.03 17.36
C MET A 217 25.64 -12.82 17.81
N ILE A 218 25.19 -13.78 17.01
CA ILE A 218 23.96 -14.53 17.25
C ILE A 218 24.09 -15.44 18.47
N ASP A 219 25.28 -15.97 18.74
CA ASP A 219 25.52 -16.90 19.85
C ASP A 219 25.42 -16.21 21.18
N LEU A 220 25.95 -15.00 21.26
CA LEU A 220 25.84 -14.19 22.45
C LEU A 220 24.38 -13.78 22.71
N CYS A 221 23.59 -13.52 21.66
CA CYS A 221 22.16 -13.25 21.79
C CYS A 221 21.39 -14.48 22.31
N PHE A 222 21.66 -15.68 21.78
CA PHE A 222 21.06 -16.91 22.33
C PHE A 222 21.51 -17.20 23.75
N ALA A 223 22.78 -16.91 24.07
CA ALA A 223 23.31 -17.10 25.41
C ALA A 223 22.57 -16.23 26.42
N PHE A 224 22.32 -14.97 26.03
CA PHE A 224 21.50 -14.05 26.80
C PHE A 224 20.09 -14.58 27.02
N LEU A 225 19.40 -14.99 25.96
CA LEU A 225 18.02 -15.47 26.05
C LEU A 225 17.87 -16.69 26.98
N LYS A 226 18.75 -17.69 26.84
CA LYS A 226 18.68 -18.90 27.66
C LYS A 226 19.00 -18.69 29.14
N LYS A 227 19.66 -17.59 29.50
CA LYS A 227 20.21 -17.34 30.84
C LYS A 227 19.65 -16.08 31.50
N LYS A 228 18.56 -15.53 30.96
CA LYS A 228 17.88 -14.32 31.48
C LYS A 228 17.25 -14.47 32.88
N HIS A 229 17.12 -15.71 33.38
CA HIS A 229 16.47 -16.06 34.65
C HIS A 229 17.42 -16.21 35.86
N LEU A 230 18.71 -15.85 35.76
CA LEU A 230 19.65 -16.18 36.84
C LEU A 230 19.64 -15.17 37.99
N LYS A 231 18.94 -15.53 39.07
CA LYS A 231 19.36 -15.27 40.46
C LYS A 231 19.59 -16.60 41.15
N ALA A 232 20.50 -16.64 42.13
CA ALA A 232 20.80 -17.84 42.91
C ALA A 232 19.59 -18.42 43.68
N THR A 233 18.50 -17.64 43.82
CA THR A 233 17.33 -17.96 44.65
C THR A 233 15.97 -17.78 43.97
N ASP A 234 15.87 -17.07 42.84
CA ASP A 234 14.59 -16.71 42.21
C ASP A 234 14.52 -17.28 40.78
N GLU A 235 13.44 -18.00 40.47
CA GLU A 235 13.09 -18.45 39.12
C GLU A 235 12.50 -17.32 38.24
N GLU A 236 12.42 -16.09 38.77
CA GLU A 236 11.80 -14.95 38.11
C GLU A 236 12.71 -14.28 37.06
N GLU A 237 12.11 -13.86 35.95
CA GLU A 237 12.79 -13.20 34.84
C GLU A 237 13.35 -11.81 35.24
N CYS A 238 14.66 -11.61 35.08
CA CYS A 238 15.30 -10.32 35.35
C CYS A 238 15.28 -9.42 34.10
N ARG A 239 14.21 -8.63 33.92
CA ARG A 239 14.04 -7.76 32.74
C ARG A 239 15.14 -6.71 32.53
N GLN A 240 15.84 -6.31 33.59
CA GLN A 240 16.93 -5.33 33.55
C GLN A 240 18.32 -5.97 33.31
N ARG A 241 18.37 -7.26 32.96
CA ARG A 241 19.62 -8.00 32.75
C ARG A 241 20.40 -7.43 31.56
N THR A 242 21.69 -7.22 31.75
CA THR A 242 22.60 -6.82 30.66
C THR A 242 23.83 -7.72 30.64
N PHE A 243 24.32 -8.08 29.45
CA PHE A 243 25.59 -8.77 29.25
C PHE A 243 26.57 -7.80 28.60
N ASN A 244 27.65 -7.49 29.30
CA ASN A 244 28.70 -6.59 28.84
C ASN A 244 29.99 -7.39 28.66
N ILE A 245 30.52 -7.43 27.44
CA ILE A 245 31.75 -8.14 27.09
C ILE A 245 32.78 -7.13 26.59
N ALA A 246 33.85 -6.94 27.34
CA ALA A 246 34.98 -6.10 26.93
C ALA A 246 36.11 -6.96 26.37
N VAL A 247 36.59 -6.63 25.18
CA VAL A 247 37.77 -7.23 24.55
C VAL A 247 38.94 -6.28 24.77
N ILE A 248 39.98 -6.79 25.39
CA ILE A 248 41.16 -6.04 25.81
C ILE A 248 42.39 -6.69 25.16
N SER A 249 43.27 -5.88 24.59
CA SER A 249 44.54 -6.34 24.02
C SER A 249 45.68 -5.59 24.72
N PHE A 250 46.58 -6.33 25.37
CA PHE A 250 47.72 -5.77 26.11
C PHE A 250 47.33 -4.60 27.05
N GLY A 251 46.27 -4.79 27.85
CA GLY A 251 45.75 -3.80 28.80
C GLY A 251 44.96 -2.62 28.21
N LYS A 252 44.71 -2.58 26.89
CA LYS A 252 43.91 -1.54 26.23
C LYS A 252 42.56 -2.10 25.78
N PRO A 253 41.42 -1.48 26.16
CA PRO A 253 40.11 -1.89 25.65
C PRO A 253 40.01 -1.55 24.16
N GLU A 254 39.70 -2.54 23.34
CA GLU A 254 39.51 -2.37 21.90
C GLU A 254 38.03 -2.33 21.54
N MET A 255 37.24 -3.25 22.11
CA MET A 255 35.82 -3.40 21.81
C MET A 255 35.01 -3.68 23.07
N VAL A 256 33.81 -3.13 23.15
CA VAL A 256 32.84 -3.43 24.21
C VAL A 256 31.51 -3.77 23.57
N TYR A 257 31.04 -4.99 23.80
CA TYR A 257 29.72 -5.44 23.39
C TYR A 257 28.76 -5.37 24.56
N LYS A 258 27.52 -4.94 24.29
CA LYS A 258 26.47 -4.95 25.30
C LYS A 258 25.19 -5.54 24.71
N ILE A 259 24.63 -6.52 25.39
CA ILE A 259 23.38 -7.20 25.03
C ILE A 259 22.39 -6.97 26.15
N GLN A 260 21.18 -6.54 25.81
CA GLN A 260 20.15 -6.27 26.81
C GLN A 260 18.76 -6.49 26.22
N ASN A 261 17.79 -6.75 27.10
CA ASN A 261 16.40 -6.56 26.73
C ASN A 261 16.12 -5.06 26.66
N TYR A 262 15.52 -4.63 25.55
CA TYR A 262 15.24 -3.24 25.27
C TYR A 262 13.77 -3.10 24.87
N GLN A 263 13.10 -2.19 25.56
CA GLN A 263 11.74 -1.79 25.26
C GLN A 263 11.67 -0.28 25.49
N ARG A 264 11.26 0.48 24.48
CA ARG A 264 11.24 1.96 24.57
C ARG A 264 10.17 2.46 25.52
N ASP A 265 8.98 1.86 25.46
CA ASP A 265 7.80 2.16 26.26
C ASP A 265 6.89 0.92 26.30
N GLU A 266 5.83 0.95 27.12
CA GLU A 266 4.92 -0.19 27.30
C GLU A 266 4.20 -0.65 26.01
N ASN A 267 4.14 0.21 24.98
CA ASN A 267 3.53 -0.11 23.69
C ASN A 267 4.55 -0.60 22.64
N ASP A 268 5.86 -0.47 22.91
CA ASP A 268 6.91 -0.99 22.03
C ASP A 268 7.10 -2.49 22.24
N LEU A 269 7.47 -3.20 21.17
CA LEU A 269 7.79 -4.62 21.25
C LEU A 269 9.11 -4.82 22.01
N PRO A 270 9.18 -5.75 22.99
CA PRO A 270 10.42 -6.09 23.65
C PRO A 270 11.39 -6.72 22.65
N LYS A 271 12.64 -6.25 22.65
CA LYS A 271 13.68 -6.65 21.69
C LYS A 271 14.97 -6.96 22.42
N ILE A 272 15.75 -7.89 21.89
CA ILE A 272 17.14 -8.05 22.27
C ILE A 272 17.98 -7.07 21.47
N ARG A 273 18.59 -6.10 22.15
CA ARG A 273 19.46 -5.11 21.53
C ARG A 273 20.92 -5.51 21.69
N PHE A 274 21.62 -5.59 20.57
CA PHE A 274 23.07 -5.78 20.51
C PHE A 274 23.75 -4.43 20.21
N MET A 275 24.64 -4.02 21.11
CA MET A 275 25.43 -2.79 21.01
C MET A 275 26.91 -3.09 20.91
N GLU A 276 27.61 -2.23 20.19
CA GLU A 276 29.06 -2.20 20.06
C GLU A 276 29.56 -0.80 20.40
N ASN A 277 30.48 -0.69 21.36
CA ASN A 277 31.08 0.56 21.83
C ASN A 277 30.03 1.65 22.15
N GLY A 278 28.94 1.23 22.80
CA GLY A 278 27.82 2.10 23.19
C GLY A 278 26.83 2.46 22.07
N LYS A 279 27.05 1.98 20.83
CA LYS A 279 26.15 2.22 19.69
C LYS A 279 25.32 0.99 19.38
N SER A 280 24.04 1.16 19.12
CA SER A 280 23.17 0.08 18.65
C SER A 280 23.64 -0.44 17.30
N VAL A 281 23.73 -1.77 17.17
CA VAL A 281 24.12 -2.46 15.93
C VAL A 281 22.94 -3.19 15.34
N ALA A 282 22.29 -4.04 16.13
CA ALA A 282 21.14 -4.83 15.70
C ALA A 282 20.15 -5.02 16.84
N ASP A 283 18.86 -5.01 16.51
CA ASP A 283 17.76 -5.36 17.39
C ASP A 283 17.12 -6.64 16.87
N PHE A 284 16.74 -7.55 17.77
CA PHE A 284 16.11 -8.82 17.46
C PHE A 284 14.79 -8.98 18.23
N ILE A 285 13.77 -9.50 17.57
CA ILE A 285 12.60 -10.08 18.24
C ILE A 285 12.95 -11.51 18.65
N HIS A 286 12.35 -11.99 19.74
CA HIS A 286 12.50 -13.38 20.15
C HIS A 286 11.15 -14.00 20.54
N MET A 287 11.06 -15.33 20.41
CA MET A 287 9.96 -16.15 20.93
C MET A 287 10.55 -17.42 21.54
N GLU A 288 9.89 -17.99 22.53
CA GLU A 288 10.28 -19.26 23.13
C GLU A 288 9.03 -20.11 23.37
N GLU A 289 8.97 -21.29 22.76
CA GLU A 289 7.84 -22.22 22.83
C GLU A 289 8.38 -23.66 22.86
N ASN A 290 7.86 -24.53 23.73
CA ASN A 290 8.32 -25.93 23.88
C ASN A 290 9.86 -26.14 24.01
N GLY A 291 10.59 -25.12 24.49
CA GLY A 291 12.06 -25.12 24.59
C GLY A 291 12.80 -24.78 23.28
N PHE A 292 12.06 -24.50 22.21
CA PHE A 292 12.57 -23.89 20.98
C PHE A 292 12.65 -22.38 21.20
N VAL A 293 13.78 -21.77 20.84
CA VAL A 293 14.02 -20.32 21.01
C VAL A 293 14.25 -19.70 19.65
N TYR A 294 13.42 -18.75 19.25
CA TYR A 294 13.47 -18.06 17.99
C TYR A 294 14.13 -16.69 18.17
N LEU A 295 15.04 -16.32 17.28
CA LEU A 295 15.68 -15.01 17.23
C LEU A 295 15.59 -14.47 15.80
N ILE A 296 14.94 -13.31 15.69
CA ILE A 296 14.50 -12.75 14.42
C ILE A 296 15.08 -11.34 14.29
N PRO A 297 15.92 -11.05 13.28
CA PRO A 297 16.41 -9.70 13.08
C PRO A 297 15.27 -8.71 12.81
N PHE A 298 15.20 -7.65 13.61
CA PHE A 298 14.17 -6.62 13.53
C PHE A 298 14.69 -5.35 12.86
N ALA A 299 15.82 -4.83 13.34
CA ALA A 299 16.44 -3.62 12.81
C ALA A 299 17.96 -3.72 12.84
N ILE A 300 18.60 -3.12 11.86
CA ILE A 300 20.06 -2.99 11.79
C ILE A 300 20.38 -1.51 11.70
N SER A 301 21.37 -1.07 12.48
CA SER A 301 21.82 0.31 12.48
C SER A 301 22.38 0.70 11.12
N GLY A 302 21.88 1.82 10.58
CA GLY A 302 22.34 2.36 9.29
C GLY A 302 23.84 2.69 9.26
N ALA A 303 24.47 2.90 10.42
CA ALA A 303 25.91 3.14 10.57
C ALA A 303 26.76 1.85 10.48
N LYS A 304 26.14 0.67 10.56
CA LYS A 304 26.79 -0.65 10.58
C LYS A 304 26.15 -1.59 9.56
N ARG A 305 26.03 -1.14 8.30
CA ARG A 305 25.42 -1.92 7.19
C ARG A 305 26.08 -3.29 6.97
N GLU A 306 27.36 -3.42 7.29
CA GLU A 306 28.09 -4.69 7.17
C GLU A 306 27.53 -5.79 8.09
N ALA A 307 26.88 -5.43 9.21
CA ALA A 307 26.19 -6.39 10.07
C ALA A 307 25.06 -7.13 9.34
N ALA A 308 24.43 -6.52 8.32
CA ALA A 308 23.45 -7.21 7.49
C ALA A 308 24.07 -8.38 6.72
N LYS A 309 25.33 -8.24 6.25
CA LYS A 309 26.05 -9.34 5.57
C LYS A 309 26.39 -10.46 6.55
N VAL A 310 26.73 -10.11 7.80
CA VAL A 310 26.93 -11.11 8.86
C VAL A 310 25.65 -11.91 9.07
N LEU A 311 24.51 -11.23 9.24
CA LEU A 311 23.20 -11.89 9.43
C LEU A 311 22.74 -12.72 8.22
N MET A 312 23.13 -12.33 7.01
CA MET A 312 22.84 -13.07 5.77
C MET A 312 23.85 -14.18 5.48
N SER A 313 24.89 -14.35 6.31
CA SER A 313 25.86 -15.43 6.14
C SER A 313 25.22 -16.80 6.35
N LYS A 314 25.91 -17.87 5.96
CA LYS A 314 25.41 -19.24 6.21
C LYS A 314 25.58 -19.59 7.68
N TYR A 315 24.47 -19.88 8.35
CA TYR A 315 24.42 -20.49 9.68
C TYR A 315 23.83 -21.90 9.52
N ASN A 316 24.18 -22.83 10.41
CA ASN A 316 23.54 -24.14 10.44
C ASN A 316 22.38 -24.09 11.43
N TYR A 317 21.49 -25.08 11.33
CA TYR A 317 20.32 -25.25 12.16
C TYR A 317 20.62 -26.29 13.27
N PHE A 318 20.58 -25.83 14.53
CA PHE A 318 20.33 -26.55 15.79
C PHE A 318 21.33 -27.57 16.33
N SER A 319 21.82 -27.45 17.58
CA SER A 319 21.10 -26.99 18.78
C SER A 319 21.99 -26.79 20.03
N THR A 320 21.47 -26.01 20.99
CA THR A 320 22.12 -25.55 22.23
C THR A 320 23.40 -24.74 22.10
N PHE A 321 23.34 -23.72 21.22
CA PHE A 321 24.43 -22.91 20.66
C PHE A 321 24.85 -23.46 19.31
N GLU A 322 24.54 -22.73 18.23
CA GLU A 322 25.22 -22.91 16.96
C GLU A 322 25.83 -21.60 16.46
N LEU A 323 27.05 -21.40 16.95
CA LEU A 323 28.17 -21.34 16.03
C LEU A 323 28.52 -22.77 15.67
N THR A 324 28.71 -22.99 14.39
CA THR A 324 28.65 -24.29 13.75
C THR A 324 30.02 -24.93 13.58
N GLY A 325 30.14 -26.25 13.77
CA GLY A 325 31.32 -27.01 13.38
C GLY A 325 31.12 -28.53 13.30
N LEU A 326 30.93 -29.03 12.06
CA LEU A 326 31.26 -30.36 11.50
C LEU A 326 30.54 -31.65 12.00
N VAL A 327 29.89 -32.37 11.06
CA VAL A 327 30.29 -33.74 10.59
C VAL A 327 29.91 -33.95 9.11
N LYS A 328 30.78 -34.71 8.42
CA LYS A 328 30.90 -35.01 6.99
C LYS A 328 29.77 -35.81 6.31
N ALA A 329 29.49 -35.38 5.08
CA ALA A 329 29.45 -36.15 3.83
C ALA A 329 28.86 -37.58 3.85
N SER A 330 27.54 -37.69 3.70
CA SER A 330 26.97 -38.81 2.92
C SER A 330 25.55 -38.57 2.38
N ARG A 331 24.84 -37.54 2.81
CA ARG A 331 23.55 -37.15 2.20
C ARG A 331 23.55 -35.68 1.80
N GLN A 332 23.72 -35.44 0.50
CA GLN A 332 23.75 -34.10 -0.11
C GLN A 332 22.38 -33.41 -0.15
N ASP A 333 21.29 -34.13 0.09
CA ASP A 333 19.95 -33.62 -0.17
C ASP A 333 19.46 -32.65 0.91
N PHE A 334 19.92 -32.79 2.16
CA PHE A 334 19.62 -31.86 3.26
C PHE A 334 20.50 -30.59 3.24
N LEU A 335 21.64 -30.63 2.54
CA LEU A 335 22.62 -29.54 2.46
C LEU A 335 22.25 -28.42 1.47
N LYS A 336 21.18 -28.60 0.68
CA LYS A 336 20.74 -27.63 -0.33
C LYS A 336 19.75 -26.58 0.20
N GLU A 337 19.23 -26.73 1.41
CA GLU A 337 18.13 -25.89 1.96
C GLU A 337 18.61 -24.67 2.79
N GLN A 338 19.87 -24.25 2.65
CA GLN A 338 20.43 -23.14 3.42
C GLN A 338 20.31 -21.78 2.72
N LEU A 339 19.21 -21.05 2.92
CA LEU A 339 19.19 -19.60 2.71
C LEU A 339 18.25 -18.86 3.67
N SER A 340 18.90 -18.04 4.51
CA SER A 340 18.49 -16.73 5.04
C SER A 340 17.26 -16.64 5.94
N ALA A 341 17.47 -16.21 7.20
CA ALA A 341 16.74 -15.12 7.89
C ALA A 341 16.46 -15.32 9.39
N PHE A 342 16.33 -16.57 9.77
CA PHE A 342 15.58 -16.97 10.95
C PHE A 342 16.48 -17.88 11.78
N PHE A 343 16.90 -17.41 12.95
CA PHE A 343 17.74 -18.20 13.83
C PHE A 343 16.83 -18.86 14.84
N VAL A 344 16.93 -20.18 15.00
CA VAL A 344 16.24 -20.84 16.10
C VAL A 344 17.34 -21.53 16.95
N SER A 345 17.07 -21.81 18.22
CA SER A 345 17.72 -22.85 19.03
C SER A 345 16.70 -23.95 19.39
N VAL A 346 17.08 -25.23 19.32
CA VAL A 346 16.24 -26.42 19.51
C VAL A 346 16.68 -27.13 20.81
N PRO A 347 15.77 -27.81 21.50
CA PRO A 347 16.08 -28.58 22.71
C PRO A 347 17.16 -29.66 22.53
N ASN A 348 17.96 -29.89 23.59
CA ASN A 348 19.02 -30.90 23.59
C ASN A 348 18.56 -32.34 23.28
N ARG A 349 17.28 -32.67 23.52
CA ARG A 349 16.74 -34.01 23.26
C ARG A 349 16.72 -34.40 21.76
N TYR A 350 16.68 -33.40 20.89
CA TYR A 350 16.56 -33.58 19.44
C TYR A 350 17.89 -33.55 18.70
N ILE A 351 19.00 -33.22 19.38
CA ILE A 351 20.34 -33.14 18.77
C ILE A 351 21.05 -34.47 18.83
N THR A 352 21.94 -34.69 17.87
CA THR A 352 22.95 -35.74 17.96
C THR A 352 23.87 -35.51 19.17
N ASN A 353 24.41 -36.59 19.74
CA ASN A 353 25.29 -36.52 20.93
C ASN A 353 26.57 -35.69 20.70
N ASN A 354 27.04 -35.61 19.46
CA ASN A 354 28.17 -34.79 19.02
C ASN A 354 27.74 -33.36 18.60
N ARG A 355 26.49 -32.97 18.87
CA ARG A 355 25.91 -31.65 18.60
C ARG A 355 26.13 -31.13 17.16
N SER A 356 26.17 -32.04 16.20
CA SER A 356 26.44 -31.73 14.79
C SER A 356 25.18 -31.52 13.94
N GLY A 357 23.99 -31.65 14.55
CA GLY A 357 22.70 -31.43 13.91
C GLY A 357 21.55 -32.22 14.56
N ILE A 358 20.37 -32.18 13.95
CA ILE A 358 19.17 -32.88 14.42
C ILE A 358 19.34 -34.40 14.24
N ARG A 359 18.91 -35.18 15.23
CA ARG A 359 18.85 -36.64 15.12
C ARG A 359 17.90 -37.06 14.00
N HIS A 360 18.32 -38.02 13.19
CA HIS A 360 17.55 -38.48 12.04
C HIS A 360 16.12 -38.93 12.39
N ASP A 361 15.91 -39.51 13.56
CA ASP A 361 14.59 -39.99 14.02
C ASP A 361 13.67 -38.87 14.54
N CYS A 362 14.18 -37.66 14.70
CA CYS A 362 13.42 -36.51 15.21
C CYS A 362 13.15 -35.44 14.13
N ILE A 363 13.56 -35.66 12.87
CA ILE A 363 13.48 -34.64 11.81
C ILE A 363 12.03 -34.21 11.54
N GLU A 364 11.09 -35.17 11.43
CA GLU A 364 9.68 -34.86 11.16
C GLU A 364 9.06 -34.09 12.33
N GLU A 365 9.27 -34.54 13.57
CA GLU A 365 8.78 -33.88 14.78
C GLU A 365 9.30 -32.44 14.89
N VAL A 366 10.61 -32.23 14.71
CA VAL A 366 11.21 -30.89 14.72
C VAL A 366 10.66 -30.01 13.60
N SER A 367 10.40 -30.57 12.42
CA SER A 367 9.84 -29.81 11.30
C SER A 367 8.42 -29.35 11.59
N THR A 368 7.59 -30.21 12.18
CA THR A 368 6.21 -29.88 12.56
C THR A 368 6.16 -28.81 13.64
N GLU A 369 6.96 -28.93 14.72
CA GLU A 369 7.01 -27.92 15.78
C GLU A 369 7.45 -26.54 15.24
N ILE A 370 8.46 -26.50 14.36
CA ILE A 370 8.89 -25.26 13.73
C ILE A 370 7.80 -24.68 12.82
N GLU A 371 7.05 -25.50 12.09
CA GLU A 371 5.96 -25.03 11.23
C GLU A 371 4.82 -24.39 12.05
N GLU A 372 4.44 -25.01 13.16
CA GLU A 372 3.42 -24.49 14.09
C GLU A 372 3.89 -23.20 14.78
N ASP A 373 5.11 -23.18 15.32
CA ASP A 373 5.68 -22.00 15.97
C ASP A 373 5.81 -20.82 14.99
N ILE A 374 6.21 -21.07 13.74
CA ILE A 374 6.32 -20.01 12.73
C ILE A 374 4.94 -19.43 12.39
N LEU A 375 3.88 -20.24 12.37
CA LEU A 375 2.52 -19.73 12.18
C LEU A 375 2.10 -18.78 13.29
N ASP A 376 2.37 -19.15 14.53
CA ASP A 376 2.07 -18.32 15.69
C ASP A 376 2.88 -17.03 15.67
N ILE A 377 4.16 -17.10 15.27
CA ILE A 377 5.01 -15.91 15.06
C ILE A 377 4.43 -15.02 13.96
N VAL A 378 3.98 -15.60 12.83
CA VAL A 378 3.43 -14.81 11.73
C VAL A 378 2.14 -14.09 12.14
N ASP A 379 1.26 -14.74 12.89
CA ASP A 379 0.04 -14.09 13.39
C ASP A 379 0.35 -13.05 14.47
N GLN A 380 1.20 -13.38 15.44
CA GLN A 380 1.60 -12.47 16.53
C GLN A 380 2.25 -11.19 16.01
N TYR A 381 3.12 -11.31 15.01
CA TYR A 381 3.89 -10.19 14.46
C TYR A 381 3.34 -9.67 13.12
N ARG A 382 2.09 -9.97 12.75
CA ARG A 382 1.47 -9.55 11.49
C ARG A 382 1.62 -8.06 11.16
N ARG A 383 1.61 -7.20 12.18
CA ARG A 383 1.77 -5.74 12.07
C ARG A 383 3.14 -5.32 11.50
N LEU A 384 4.12 -6.21 11.52
CA LEU A 384 5.47 -5.98 11.01
C LEU A 384 5.61 -6.35 9.53
N PHE A 385 4.69 -7.16 8.98
CA PHE A 385 4.72 -7.60 7.59
C PHE A 385 4.08 -6.59 6.64
N VAL A 386 4.64 -5.37 6.66
CA VAL A 386 4.14 -4.26 5.86
C VAL A 386 5.08 -3.97 4.70
N LEU A 387 4.57 -4.04 3.47
CA LEU A 387 5.22 -3.54 2.26
C LEU A 387 4.86 -2.06 2.06
N GLN A 388 5.85 -1.18 2.09
CA GLN A 388 5.69 0.22 1.72
C GLN A 388 5.78 0.39 0.22
N LEU A 389 4.75 0.99 -0.36
CA LEU A 389 4.80 1.42 -1.75
C LEU A 389 5.58 2.74 -1.82
N THR A 390 6.74 2.73 -2.46
CA THR A 390 7.69 3.87 -2.49
C THR A 390 8.04 4.24 -3.92
N LYS A 391 8.36 5.52 -4.18
CA LYS A 391 8.81 5.94 -5.52
C LYS A 391 10.13 5.28 -5.86
N ARG A 392 10.26 4.85 -7.11
CA ARG A 392 11.48 4.26 -7.64
C ARG A 392 12.60 5.30 -7.75
N PRO A 393 13.84 4.98 -7.31
CA PRO A 393 14.97 5.90 -7.44
C PRO A 393 15.37 6.19 -8.88
N ASP A 394 15.17 5.22 -9.78
CA ASP A 394 15.53 5.27 -11.20
C ASP A 394 14.41 5.89 -12.07
N ASN A 395 13.16 5.75 -11.65
CA ASN A 395 12.01 6.36 -12.33
C ASN A 395 10.97 6.87 -11.30
N PRO A 396 11.01 8.16 -10.92
CA PRO A 396 10.10 8.72 -9.91
C PRO A 396 8.61 8.71 -10.26
N GLU A 397 8.25 8.46 -11.53
CA GLU A 397 6.87 8.28 -12.01
C GLU A 397 6.35 6.86 -11.75
N ARG A 398 7.21 5.96 -11.28
CA ARG A 398 6.89 4.57 -10.96
C ARG A 398 7.11 4.32 -9.48
N TYR A 399 6.37 3.37 -8.95
CA TYR A 399 6.49 2.88 -7.59
C TYR A 399 7.15 1.50 -7.56
N MET A 400 7.70 1.15 -6.41
CA MET A 400 8.19 -0.17 -6.07
C MET A 400 7.79 -0.49 -4.63
N LEU A 401 7.54 -1.77 -4.36
CA LEU A 401 7.30 -2.24 -3.01
C LEU A 401 8.61 -2.45 -2.29
N ARG A 402 8.70 -1.88 -1.09
CA ARG A 402 9.81 -2.06 -0.17
C ARG A 402 9.30 -2.55 1.17
N PRO A 403 9.86 -3.63 1.71
CA PRO A 403 9.62 -4.03 3.09
C PRO A 403 9.86 -2.85 4.05
N SER A 404 8.87 -2.54 4.89
CA SER A 404 8.97 -1.46 5.89
C SER A 404 10.00 -1.78 6.97
N GLN A 405 10.20 -3.07 7.22
CA GLN A 405 11.10 -3.60 8.23
C GLN A 405 11.86 -4.79 7.63
N TYR A 406 13.10 -4.95 8.10
CA TYR A 406 13.97 -6.05 7.66
C TYR A 406 13.37 -7.42 7.96
N VAL A 407 12.57 -7.54 9.04
CA VAL A 407 11.90 -8.79 9.40
C VAL A 407 11.07 -9.35 8.24
N PHE A 408 10.41 -8.52 7.44
CA PHE A 408 9.63 -9.01 6.29
C PHE A 408 10.53 -9.64 5.22
N GLU A 409 11.67 -9.04 4.87
CA GLU A 409 12.61 -9.62 3.88
C GLU A 409 13.09 -11.00 4.33
N PHE A 410 13.32 -11.11 5.64
CA PHE A 410 13.76 -12.31 6.30
C PHE A 410 12.69 -13.42 6.21
N PHE A 411 11.45 -13.16 6.63
CA PHE A 411 10.34 -14.12 6.49
C PHE A 411 10.04 -14.48 5.04
N TYR A 412 9.96 -13.48 4.16
CA TYR A 412 9.66 -13.71 2.74
C TYR A 412 10.71 -14.59 2.07
N ASN A 413 11.99 -14.37 2.36
CA ASN A 413 13.04 -15.23 1.81
C ASN A 413 12.93 -16.66 2.37
N TYR A 414 12.78 -16.81 3.70
CA TYR A 414 12.67 -18.13 4.33
C TYR A 414 11.51 -18.96 3.78
N ILE A 415 10.32 -18.36 3.65
CA ILE A 415 9.11 -19.05 3.16
C ILE A 415 9.24 -19.48 1.69
N ASN A 416 9.94 -18.70 0.88
CA ASN A 416 10.13 -19.02 -0.55
C ASN A 416 11.30 -19.97 -0.82
N THR A 417 12.25 -20.13 0.11
CA THR A 417 13.44 -20.98 -0.08
C THR A 417 13.38 -22.29 0.71
N SER A 418 12.65 -22.33 1.83
CA SER A 418 12.62 -23.47 2.74
C SER A 418 11.68 -24.58 2.23
N GLY A 419 12.19 -25.81 2.24
CA GLY A 419 11.39 -27.01 1.97
C GLY A 419 10.40 -27.36 3.07
N LEU A 420 10.61 -26.84 4.29
CA LEU A 420 9.86 -27.16 5.51
C LEU A 420 8.52 -26.43 5.60
N VAL A 421 8.41 -25.23 5.02
CA VAL A 421 7.24 -24.34 5.22
C VAL A 421 6.47 -24.07 3.93
N LYS A 422 6.49 -25.02 2.98
CA LYS A 422 5.79 -24.87 1.68
C LYS A 422 4.28 -24.62 1.85
N GLY A 423 3.66 -25.19 2.89
CA GLY A 423 2.24 -24.98 3.22
C GLY A 423 1.94 -23.60 3.82
N LEU A 424 2.96 -22.86 4.28
CA LEU A 424 2.78 -21.57 4.95
C LEU A 424 2.71 -20.38 4.01
N ARG A 425 2.97 -20.56 2.70
CA ARG A 425 3.04 -19.46 1.74
C ARG A 425 1.73 -18.68 1.63
N GLU A 426 0.60 -19.37 1.59
CA GLU A 426 -0.73 -18.75 1.54
C GLU A 426 -1.04 -18.00 2.84
N LYS A 427 -0.84 -18.65 3.99
CA LYS A 427 -1.06 -18.03 5.31
C LYS A 427 -0.17 -16.82 5.56
N PHE A 428 1.08 -16.85 5.10
CA PHE A 428 1.95 -15.69 5.18
C PHE A 428 1.47 -14.55 4.28
N ALA A 429 1.05 -14.86 3.05
CA ALA A 429 0.50 -13.86 2.12
C ALA A 429 -0.74 -13.16 2.71
N GLU A 430 -1.61 -13.89 3.40
CA GLU A 430 -2.78 -13.33 4.10
C GLU A 430 -2.42 -12.32 5.20
N ASN A 431 -1.23 -12.45 5.80
CA ASN A 431 -0.75 -11.58 6.87
C ASN A 431 0.08 -10.38 6.37
N ILE A 432 0.27 -10.26 5.05
CA ILE A 432 0.95 -9.09 4.45
C ILE A 432 -0.02 -7.91 4.42
N SER A 433 0.49 -6.71 4.68
CA SER A 433 -0.25 -5.47 4.44
C SER A 433 0.55 -4.53 3.55
N ILE A 434 -0.12 -3.72 2.74
CA ILE A 434 0.53 -2.67 1.93
C ILE A 434 0.28 -1.32 2.58
N LYS A 435 1.36 -0.60 2.88
CA LYS A 435 1.30 0.80 3.27
C LYS A 435 1.49 1.68 2.04
N PHE A 436 0.42 2.35 1.65
CA PHE A 436 0.47 3.35 0.59
C PHE A 436 1.10 4.65 1.11
N PRO A 437 1.70 5.49 0.24
CA PRO A 437 2.36 6.73 0.65
C PRO A 437 1.51 7.67 1.50
N ASN A 438 0.19 7.68 1.27
CA ASN A 438 -0.74 8.65 1.85
C ASN A 438 -1.75 8.02 2.83
N THR A 439 -1.61 6.75 3.17
CA THR A 439 -2.51 6.08 4.13
C THR A 439 -1.90 6.00 5.53
N GLU A 440 -2.71 6.27 6.55
CA GLU A 440 -2.27 6.17 7.96
C GLU A 440 -2.03 4.72 8.33
N GLU A 441 -3.00 3.85 8.04
CA GLU A 441 -2.93 2.41 8.30
C GLU A 441 -2.53 1.62 7.04
N PRO A 442 -1.73 0.55 7.20
CA PRO A 442 -1.51 -0.42 6.14
C PRO A 442 -2.81 -1.13 5.77
N VAL A 443 -3.04 -1.35 4.48
CA VAL A 443 -4.21 -2.11 4.01
C VAL A 443 -3.85 -3.60 3.96
N PRO A 444 -4.62 -4.48 4.63
CA PRO A 444 -4.40 -5.93 4.56
C PRO A 444 -4.46 -6.46 3.13
N PHE A 445 -3.66 -7.47 2.85
CA PHE A 445 -3.67 -8.14 1.55
C PHE A 445 -5.02 -8.81 1.25
N THR A 446 -5.72 -9.32 2.27
CA THR A 446 -7.07 -9.86 2.15
C THR A 446 -8.06 -8.83 1.57
N ASP A 447 -7.97 -7.58 2.03
CA ASP A 447 -8.83 -6.49 1.56
C ASP A 447 -8.45 -6.08 0.14
N LEU A 448 -7.15 -6.00 -0.17
CA LEU A 448 -6.66 -5.74 -1.53
C LEU A 448 -7.12 -6.82 -2.51
N ARG A 449 -7.12 -8.09 -2.10
CA ARG A 449 -7.57 -9.22 -2.92
C ARG A 449 -9.06 -9.13 -3.24
N SER A 450 -9.88 -8.72 -2.28
CA SER A 450 -11.33 -8.60 -2.47
C SER A 450 -11.74 -7.54 -3.50
N ARG A 451 -10.87 -6.55 -3.74
CA ARG A 451 -11.03 -5.45 -4.70
C ARG A 451 -9.95 -5.44 -5.79
N GLY A 452 -9.27 -6.58 -5.95
CA GLY A 452 -8.18 -6.77 -6.89
C GLY A 452 -8.68 -7.46 -8.14
N TYR A 453 -8.30 -6.92 -9.30
CA TYR A 453 -8.61 -7.49 -10.59
C TYR A 453 -7.35 -7.70 -11.42
N PHE A 454 -7.31 -8.75 -12.22
CA PHE A 454 -6.16 -9.01 -13.08
C PHE A 454 -6.55 -9.31 -14.54
N ASN A 455 -5.58 -9.09 -15.41
CA ASN A 455 -5.55 -9.53 -16.80
C ASN A 455 -4.19 -10.20 -17.08
N GLU A 456 -4.18 -11.25 -17.90
CA GLU A 456 -2.98 -12.01 -18.25
C GLU A 456 -2.93 -12.25 -19.74
N ARG A 457 -1.81 -11.88 -20.38
CA ARG A 457 -1.58 -12.15 -21.79
C ARG A 457 -0.91 -13.50 -21.97
N THR A 458 -1.54 -14.38 -22.73
CA THR A 458 -0.94 -15.64 -23.17
C THR A 458 -0.17 -15.44 -24.48
N ASP A 459 0.90 -16.21 -24.67
CA ASP A 459 1.66 -16.29 -25.94
C ASP A 459 2.36 -15.00 -26.40
N THR A 460 3.03 -14.29 -25.48
CA THR A 460 3.84 -13.10 -25.83
C THR A 460 5.12 -13.51 -26.57
N ASP A 461 5.38 -12.93 -27.74
CA ASP A 461 6.60 -13.16 -28.51
C ASP A 461 7.83 -12.56 -27.79
N ILE A 462 8.96 -13.25 -27.86
CA ILE A 462 10.24 -12.77 -27.33
C ILE A 462 10.70 -11.48 -28.05
N GLU A 463 10.33 -11.30 -29.33
CA GLU A 463 10.62 -10.07 -30.09
C GLU A 463 9.87 -8.85 -29.51
N ASP A 464 8.62 -9.04 -29.09
CA ASP A 464 7.80 -8.00 -28.45
C ASP A 464 8.26 -7.70 -27.03
N HIS A 465 8.72 -8.72 -26.30
CA HIS A 465 9.39 -8.53 -25.01
C HIS A 465 10.66 -7.69 -25.20
N ASP A 466 11.57 -8.08 -26.09
CA ASP A 466 12.87 -7.43 -26.28
C ASP A 466 12.74 -5.97 -26.75
N SER A 467 11.85 -5.71 -27.71
CA SER A 467 11.57 -4.37 -28.23
C SER A 467 10.89 -3.42 -27.23
N GLY A 468 10.24 -3.98 -26.19
CA GLY A 468 9.48 -3.23 -25.20
C GLY A 468 7.99 -3.03 -25.55
N ALA A 469 7.56 -3.48 -26.74
CA ALA A 469 6.17 -3.43 -27.17
C ALA A 469 5.23 -4.16 -26.19
N ALA A 470 5.63 -5.31 -25.67
CA ALA A 470 4.86 -6.05 -24.66
C ALA A 470 4.71 -5.28 -23.34
N GLY A 471 5.70 -4.46 -22.97
CA GLY A 471 5.64 -3.60 -21.78
C GLY A 471 4.67 -2.42 -21.94
N GLU A 472 4.63 -1.81 -23.13
CA GLU A 472 3.62 -0.78 -23.44
C GLU A 472 2.21 -1.37 -23.46
N ALA A 473 2.08 -2.61 -23.94
CA ALA A 473 0.81 -3.32 -23.97
C ALA A 473 0.24 -3.60 -22.57
N LEU A 474 1.09 -3.88 -21.57
CA LEU A 474 0.66 -3.99 -20.17
C LEU A 474 0.05 -2.69 -19.63
N LEU A 475 0.58 -1.53 -20.02
CA LEU A 475 0.04 -0.23 -19.59
C LEU A 475 -1.32 0.03 -20.25
N ALA A 476 -1.45 -0.30 -21.54
CA ALA A 476 -2.71 -0.22 -22.26
C ALA A 476 -3.78 -1.12 -21.63
N ASP A 477 -3.41 -2.32 -21.17
CA ASP A 477 -4.33 -3.21 -20.45
C ASP A 477 -4.82 -2.58 -19.15
N LEU A 478 -3.94 -1.94 -18.37
CA LEU A 478 -4.35 -1.25 -17.13
C LEU A 478 -5.30 -0.08 -17.39
N ASP A 479 -5.08 0.69 -18.46
CA ASP A 479 -5.99 1.77 -18.86
C ASP A 479 -7.36 1.23 -19.28
N GLN A 480 -7.39 0.13 -20.05
CA GLN A 480 -8.62 -0.56 -20.42
C GLN A 480 -9.37 -1.12 -19.21
N MET A 481 -8.67 -1.77 -18.28
CA MET A 481 -9.25 -2.29 -17.03
C MET A 481 -9.92 -1.19 -16.20
N LYS A 482 -9.30 0.00 -16.16
CA LYS A 482 -9.84 1.16 -15.47
C LYS A 482 -11.10 1.71 -16.13
N GLU A 483 -11.11 1.83 -17.47
CA GLU A 483 -12.33 2.18 -18.20
C GLU A 483 -13.45 1.17 -17.95
N TRP A 484 -13.09 -0.10 -17.80
CA TRP A 484 -14.05 -1.16 -17.56
C TRP A 484 -14.63 -1.15 -16.15
N PHE A 485 -13.82 -0.92 -15.13
CA PHE A 485 -14.27 -0.83 -13.74
C PHE A 485 -15.23 0.35 -13.53
N GLY A 486 -14.98 1.49 -14.19
CA GLY A 486 -15.92 2.61 -14.28
C GLY A 486 -16.23 3.33 -12.95
N SER A 487 -15.49 3.00 -11.89
CA SER A 487 -15.62 3.53 -10.54
C SER A 487 -14.25 4.05 -10.06
N ASP A 488 -14.26 5.12 -9.28
CA ASP A 488 -13.06 5.64 -8.61
C ASP A 488 -12.90 5.04 -7.19
N GLU A 489 -13.71 4.04 -6.84
CA GLU A 489 -13.56 3.26 -5.62
C GLU A 489 -12.17 2.63 -5.54
N ASP A 490 -11.79 2.31 -4.32
CA ASP A 490 -10.51 1.72 -3.97
C ASP A 490 -10.35 0.33 -4.61
N HIS A 491 -9.42 0.17 -5.55
CA HIS A 491 -9.20 -1.08 -6.31
C HIS A 491 -7.72 -1.28 -6.67
N VAL A 492 -7.39 -2.49 -7.13
CA VAL A 492 -6.07 -2.80 -7.70
C VAL A 492 -6.24 -3.49 -9.03
N PHE A 493 -5.55 -3.01 -10.07
CA PHE A 493 -5.41 -3.73 -11.33
C PHE A 493 -4.02 -4.31 -11.46
N ALA A 494 -3.93 -5.55 -11.94
CA ALA A 494 -2.69 -6.21 -12.27
C ALA A 494 -2.74 -6.71 -13.71
N ALA A 495 -1.72 -6.39 -14.50
CA ALA A 495 -1.52 -6.95 -15.83
C ALA A 495 -0.18 -7.69 -15.84
N LYS A 496 -0.14 -8.90 -16.39
CA LYS A 496 1.08 -9.72 -16.46
C LYS A 496 1.22 -10.47 -17.79
N TYR A 497 2.46 -10.76 -18.16
CA TYR A 497 2.77 -11.72 -19.22
C TYR A 497 4.03 -12.51 -18.86
N ASP A 498 4.06 -13.75 -19.34
CA ASP A 498 5.22 -14.62 -19.28
C ASP A 498 6.04 -14.52 -20.57
N TRP A 499 7.36 -14.61 -20.47
CA TRP A 499 8.25 -14.67 -21.62
C TRP A 499 9.24 -15.83 -21.49
N TYR A 500 9.63 -16.39 -22.63
CA TYR A 500 10.55 -17.52 -22.71
C TYR A 500 11.48 -17.40 -23.92
N ARG A 501 12.78 -17.47 -23.67
CA ARG A 501 13.82 -17.51 -24.68
C ARG A 501 14.31 -18.94 -24.86
N GLN A 502 13.95 -19.54 -26.00
CA GLN A 502 14.32 -20.93 -26.31
C GLN A 502 15.85 -21.16 -26.38
N GLU A 503 16.60 -20.16 -26.80
CA GLU A 503 18.05 -20.27 -27.08
C GLU A 503 18.90 -20.41 -25.81
N THR A 504 18.54 -19.64 -24.77
CA THR A 504 19.27 -19.59 -23.49
C THR A 504 18.55 -20.36 -22.38
N ASN A 505 17.33 -20.85 -22.66
CA ASN A 505 16.42 -21.44 -21.67
C ASN A 505 16.07 -20.45 -20.53
N GLU A 506 16.16 -19.15 -20.81
CA GLU A 506 15.76 -18.09 -19.88
C GLU A 506 14.25 -17.89 -19.96
N LYS A 507 13.63 -17.69 -18.79
CA LYS A 507 12.22 -17.34 -18.66
C LYS A 507 12.05 -16.30 -17.57
N GLY A 508 11.01 -15.51 -17.69
CA GLY A 508 10.65 -14.53 -16.68
C GLY A 508 9.20 -14.10 -16.81
N VAL A 509 8.79 -13.25 -15.86
CA VAL A 509 7.45 -12.68 -15.78
C VAL A 509 7.62 -11.17 -15.69
N GLU A 510 6.89 -10.44 -16.52
CA GLU A 510 6.79 -8.98 -16.42
C GLU A 510 5.39 -8.60 -15.98
N TYR A 511 5.29 -7.53 -15.19
CA TYR A 511 4.04 -7.15 -14.55
C TYR A 511 3.89 -5.64 -14.40
N ALA A 512 2.64 -5.19 -14.37
CA ALA A 512 2.24 -3.83 -14.08
C ALA A 512 1.05 -3.83 -13.11
N TYR A 513 1.13 -3.01 -12.07
CA TYR A 513 0.06 -2.82 -11.10
C TYR A 513 -0.36 -1.36 -11.06
N ALA A 514 -1.67 -1.11 -11.17
CA ALA A 514 -2.27 0.19 -10.90
C ALA A 514 -3.11 0.09 -9.63
N PHE A 515 -2.65 0.74 -8.56
CA PHE A 515 -3.38 0.83 -7.31
C PHE A 515 -4.17 2.14 -7.27
N GLN A 516 -5.47 2.04 -6.99
CA GLN A 516 -6.34 3.15 -6.62
C GLN A 516 -6.63 3.03 -5.13
N GLN A 517 -6.14 3.98 -4.34
CA GLN A 517 -6.32 3.98 -2.89
C GLN A 517 -6.55 5.41 -2.38
N ASP A 518 -7.64 5.64 -1.67
CA ASP A 518 -8.01 6.93 -1.09
C ASP A 518 -8.02 8.09 -2.10
N GLY A 519 -8.39 7.77 -3.35
CA GLY A 519 -8.44 8.72 -4.46
C GLY A 519 -7.09 9.01 -5.13
N GLU A 520 -6.02 8.34 -4.73
CA GLU A 520 -4.67 8.46 -5.31
C GLU A 520 -4.32 7.23 -6.16
N LYS A 521 -3.53 7.48 -7.22
CA LYS A 521 -3.10 6.47 -8.19
C LYS A 521 -1.63 6.17 -8.05
N TYR A 522 -1.31 4.89 -7.92
CA TYR A 522 0.07 4.42 -7.82
C TYR A 522 0.33 3.37 -8.89
N LEU A 523 1.33 3.62 -9.74
CA LEU A 523 1.70 2.72 -10.84
C LEU A 523 3.04 2.06 -10.55
N MET A 524 3.04 0.73 -10.43
CA MET A 524 4.22 -0.10 -10.28
C MET A 524 4.43 -0.93 -11.54
N THR A 525 5.63 -0.94 -12.07
CA THR A 525 6.00 -1.75 -13.24
C THR A 525 7.36 -2.40 -13.02
N SER A 526 7.53 -3.63 -13.52
CA SER A 526 8.81 -4.35 -13.48
C SER A 526 9.87 -3.72 -14.38
N ASP A 527 9.48 -3.22 -15.57
CA ASP A 527 10.36 -2.61 -16.58
C ASP A 527 11.67 -3.40 -16.81
N LYS A 528 11.63 -4.74 -16.80
CA LYS A 528 12.81 -5.61 -16.91
C LYS A 528 13.87 -5.42 -15.81
N ASN A 529 13.51 -4.78 -14.70
CA ASN A 529 14.42 -4.53 -13.58
C ASN A 529 14.28 -5.63 -12.52
N PRO A 530 15.27 -6.54 -12.39
CA PRO A 530 15.17 -7.68 -11.46
C PRO A 530 15.18 -7.28 -9.98
N LYS A 531 15.44 -6.00 -9.66
CA LYS A 531 15.37 -5.48 -8.28
C LYS A 531 13.95 -5.15 -7.84
N ILE A 532 13.00 -5.07 -8.77
CA ILE A 532 11.59 -4.82 -8.48
C ILE A 532 10.94 -6.18 -8.32
N LYS A 533 10.28 -6.39 -7.19
CA LYS A 533 9.57 -7.62 -6.85
C LYS A 533 8.08 -7.32 -6.74
N ASP A 534 7.25 -8.18 -7.30
CA ASP A 534 5.79 -8.14 -7.19
C ASP A 534 5.27 -8.85 -5.93
N TYR A 535 6.11 -9.66 -5.29
CA TYR A 535 5.78 -10.47 -4.10
C TYR A 535 4.56 -11.40 -4.32
N ASN A 536 4.24 -11.74 -5.58
CA ASN A 536 3.04 -12.47 -6.00
C ASN A 536 1.71 -11.84 -5.53
N LEU A 537 1.64 -10.50 -5.53
CA LEU A 537 0.44 -9.77 -5.08
C LEU A 537 -0.83 -10.04 -5.90
N SER A 538 -0.72 -10.47 -7.16
CA SER A 538 -1.89 -10.76 -7.99
C SER A 538 -2.54 -12.12 -7.72
N ASP A 539 -1.94 -12.95 -6.84
CA ASP A 539 -2.43 -14.30 -6.57
C ASP A 539 -3.85 -14.29 -5.97
N GLY A 540 -4.82 -14.75 -6.75
CA GLY A 540 -6.25 -14.83 -6.42
C GLY A 540 -7.02 -13.51 -6.53
N PHE A 541 -6.52 -12.54 -7.31
CA PHE A 541 -7.37 -11.46 -7.81
C PHE A 541 -8.46 -12.01 -8.74
N MET A 542 -9.59 -11.30 -8.83
CA MET A 542 -10.68 -11.66 -9.73
C MET A 542 -10.31 -11.31 -11.18
N ASN A 543 -10.78 -12.04 -12.17
CA ASN A 543 -10.63 -11.57 -13.55
C ASN A 543 -11.54 -10.33 -13.76
N ILE A 544 -11.00 -9.22 -14.29
CA ILE A 544 -11.73 -7.96 -14.52
C ILE A 544 -12.96 -8.13 -15.42
N ILE A 545 -12.94 -9.13 -16.30
CA ILE A 545 -14.01 -9.38 -17.27
C ILE A 545 -15.24 -9.97 -16.56
N SER A 546 -15.02 -10.80 -15.54
CA SER A 546 -16.10 -11.33 -14.70
C SER A 546 -16.87 -10.21 -13.99
N LEU A 547 -16.18 -9.13 -13.59
CA LEU A 547 -16.84 -7.96 -12.99
C LEU A 547 -17.78 -7.26 -13.99
N LYS A 548 -17.30 -6.97 -15.20
CA LYS A 548 -18.09 -6.29 -16.24
C LYS A 548 -19.33 -7.09 -16.60
N LEU A 549 -19.20 -8.39 -16.77
CA LEU A 549 -20.32 -9.28 -17.11
C LEU A 549 -21.38 -9.34 -16.00
N ASN A 550 -21.00 -9.23 -14.72
CA ASN A 550 -21.96 -9.19 -13.61
C ASN A 550 -22.86 -7.94 -13.61
N THR A 551 -22.50 -6.87 -14.32
CA THR A 551 -23.35 -5.67 -14.43
C THR A 551 -24.55 -5.87 -15.34
N CYS A 552 -24.44 -6.76 -16.33
CA CYS A 552 -25.49 -7.05 -17.31
C CYS A 552 -26.11 -8.45 -17.17
N ILE A 553 -25.44 -9.37 -16.47
CA ILE A 553 -25.92 -10.72 -16.19
C ILE A 553 -26.22 -10.83 -14.68
N VAL A 554 -27.50 -10.69 -14.32
CA VAL A 554 -27.96 -10.76 -12.93
C VAL A 554 -28.57 -12.13 -12.65
N ASN A 555 -28.08 -12.83 -11.64
CA ASN A 555 -28.47 -14.22 -11.32
C ASN A 555 -28.34 -15.18 -12.52
N GLY A 556 -27.33 -14.97 -13.37
CA GLY A 556 -27.08 -15.78 -14.55
C GLY A 556 -28.02 -15.51 -15.73
N ALA A 557 -28.77 -14.40 -15.73
CA ALA A 557 -29.70 -14.03 -16.81
C ALA A 557 -29.57 -12.56 -17.23
N VAL A 558 -29.85 -12.27 -18.51
CA VAL A 558 -30.01 -10.88 -19.00
C VAL A 558 -31.47 -10.45 -18.84
N ALA A 559 -31.67 -9.25 -18.29
CA ALA A 559 -32.99 -8.76 -17.92
C ALA A 559 -33.75 -8.15 -19.11
N ASP A 560 -33.08 -7.38 -19.96
CA ASP A 560 -33.66 -6.58 -21.05
C ASP A 560 -32.71 -6.44 -22.26
N GLU A 561 -33.13 -5.70 -23.29
CA GLU A 561 -32.32 -5.47 -24.49
C GLU A 561 -31.02 -4.71 -24.23
N ASN A 562 -30.97 -3.81 -23.25
CA ASN A 562 -29.79 -2.99 -22.99
C ASN A 562 -28.71 -3.83 -22.30
N ALA A 563 -29.11 -4.68 -21.36
CA ALA A 563 -28.25 -5.68 -20.75
C ALA A 563 -27.68 -6.65 -21.80
N LEU A 564 -28.49 -7.06 -22.77
CA LEU A 564 -28.06 -7.92 -23.89
C LEU A 564 -27.04 -7.22 -24.80
N ILE A 565 -27.27 -5.95 -25.17
CA ILE A 565 -26.33 -5.14 -25.95
C ILE A 565 -24.99 -5.04 -25.22
N GLU A 566 -25.02 -4.70 -23.95
CA GLU A 566 -23.83 -4.46 -23.15
C GLU A 566 -23.01 -5.75 -22.94
N ALA A 567 -23.70 -6.87 -22.70
CA ALA A 567 -23.04 -8.19 -22.62
C ALA A 567 -22.23 -8.48 -23.89
N PHE A 568 -22.87 -8.40 -25.07
CA PHE A 568 -22.17 -8.67 -26.34
C PHE A 568 -21.09 -7.64 -26.68
N ARG A 569 -21.25 -6.37 -26.29
CA ARG A 569 -20.18 -5.37 -26.41
C ARG A 569 -18.94 -5.77 -25.62
N ILE A 570 -19.11 -6.17 -24.35
CA ILE A 570 -18.01 -6.62 -23.49
C ILE A 570 -17.32 -7.86 -24.08
N ILE A 571 -18.10 -8.80 -24.62
CA ILE A 571 -17.59 -10.03 -25.23
C ILE A 571 -16.82 -9.74 -26.53
N ASP A 572 -17.34 -8.85 -27.38
CA ASP A 572 -16.66 -8.37 -28.58
C ASP A 572 -15.33 -7.68 -28.24
N GLU A 573 -15.30 -6.84 -27.21
CA GLU A 573 -14.07 -6.19 -26.75
C GLU A 573 -13.05 -7.18 -26.18
N MET A 574 -13.51 -8.24 -25.52
CA MET A 574 -12.66 -9.26 -24.92
C MET A 574 -12.00 -10.17 -25.95
N PHE A 575 -12.78 -10.72 -26.88
CA PHE A 575 -12.32 -11.80 -27.76
C PHE A 575 -12.16 -11.36 -29.22
N GLY A 576 -12.57 -10.14 -29.56
CA GLY A 576 -12.65 -9.67 -30.94
C GLY A 576 -13.54 -10.60 -31.77
N ASP A 577 -12.95 -11.22 -32.78
CA ASP A 577 -13.63 -12.17 -33.67
C ASP A 577 -13.41 -13.65 -33.28
N SER A 578 -12.67 -13.91 -32.20
CA SER A 578 -12.19 -15.24 -31.82
C SER A 578 -13.13 -16.00 -30.89
N TYR A 579 -14.45 -15.92 -31.09
CA TYR A 579 -15.43 -16.65 -30.25
C TYR A 579 -16.62 -17.21 -31.04
N ARG A 580 -17.30 -18.19 -30.45
CA ARG A 580 -18.51 -18.83 -31.00
C ARG A 580 -19.67 -18.76 -30.02
N ILE A 581 -20.89 -18.65 -30.57
CA ILE A 581 -22.15 -18.58 -29.81
C ILE A 581 -22.98 -19.85 -30.08
N ASP A 582 -23.17 -20.66 -29.04
CA ASP A 582 -24.15 -21.76 -29.00
C ASP A 582 -25.33 -21.37 -28.08
N MET A 583 -26.45 -22.07 -28.19
CA MET A 583 -27.61 -21.91 -27.31
C MET A 583 -28.18 -23.26 -26.88
N LYS A 584 -28.18 -23.52 -25.57
CA LYS A 584 -28.82 -24.71 -24.96
C LYS A 584 -29.77 -24.31 -23.86
N TYR A 585 -30.99 -24.86 -23.86
CA TYR A 585 -32.03 -24.57 -22.86
C TYR A 585 -32.26 -23.06 -22.62
N PHE A 586 -32.25 -22.26 -23.69
CA PHE A 586 -32.38 -20.78 -23.63
C PHE A 586 -31.24 -20.06 -22.87
N GLN A 587 -30.07 -20.69 -22.75
CA GLN A 587 -28.83 -20.06 -22.29
C GLN A 587 -27.85 -19.93 -23.45
N PHE A 588 -27.23 -18.77 -23.58
CA PHE A 588 -26.07 -18.58 -24.44
C PHE A 588 -24.83 -19.20 -23.80
N ILE A 589 -24.05 -19.87 -24.64
CA ILE A 589 -22.74 -20.44 -24.30
C ILE A 589 -21.74 -19.80 -25.25
N ILE A 590 -20.78 -19.07 -24.69
CA ILE A 590 -19.75 -18.36 -25.44
C ILE A 590 -18.41 -18.99 -25.12
N THR A 591 -17.73 -19.45 -26.16
CA THR A 591 -16.46 -20.17 -26.05
C THR A 591 -15.37 -19.46 -26.83
N SER A 592 -14.24 -19.20 -26.17
CA SER A 592 -13.01 -18.68 -26.78
C SER A 592 -11.79 -19.20 -26.02
N GLY A 593 -10.91 -19.94 -26.71
CA GLY A 593 -9.74 -20.57 -26.09
C GLY A 593 -10.12 -21.50 -24.94
N GLY A 594 -9.55 -21.26 -23.75
CA GLY A 594 -9.83 -22.00 -22.51
C GLY A 594 -10.91 -21.37 -21.61
N THR A 595 -11.61 -20.32 -22.07
CA THR A 595 -12.62 -19.58 -21.28
C THR A 595 -14.03 -19.85 -21.81
N GLU A 596 -14.98 -20.11 -20.91
CA GLU A 596 -16.41 -20.28 -21.21
C GLU A 596 -17.27 -19.31 -20.39
N ILE A 597 -18.24 -18.67 -21.04
CA ILE A 597 -19.21 -17.74 -20.41
C ILE A 597 -20.63 -18.24 -20.69
N HIS A 598 -21.49 -18.22 -19.65
CA HIS A 598 -22.87 -18.71 -19.73
C HIS A 598 -23.88 -17.68 -19.20
N PHE A 599 -24.99 -17.45 -19.92
CA PHE A 599 -26.12 -16.64 -19.42
C PHE A 599 -27.47 -16.94 -20.09
N GLU A 600 -28.57 -16.82 -19.33
CA GLU A 600 -29.96 -17.11 -19.74
C GLU A 600 -30.64 -15.93 -20.44
N ILE A 601 -31.41 -16.21 -21.52
CA ILE A 601 -32.18 -15.22 -22.30
C ILE A 601 -33.71 -15.47 -22.31
N SER A 602 -34.20 -16.51 -21.63
CA SER A 602 -35.60 -16.95 -21.72
C SER A 602 -36.62 -15.96 -21.13
N LYS A 603 -36.19 -15.17 -20.14
CA LYS A 603 -37.03 -14.22 -19.38
C LYS A 603 -36.80 -12.75 -19.78
N ILE A 604 -36.09 -12.51 -20.87
CA ILE A 604 -35.76 -11.15 -21.32
C ILE A 604 -37.05 -10.35 -21.56
N GLN A 605 -37.15 -9.17 -20.95
CA GLN A 605 -38.26 -8.24 -21.14
C GLN A 605 -37.84 -7.16 -22.12
N ILE A 606 -38.37 -7.21 -23.33
CA ILE A 606 -37.97 -6.27 -24.37
C ILE A 606 -38.83 -5.02 -24.31
N GLY A 607 -38.20 -3.88 -24.03
CA GLY A 607 -38.78 -2.56 -24.15
C GLY A 607 -38.58 -1.99 -25.55
N ASN A 608 -37.36 -2.11 -26.09
CA ASN A 608 -36.95 -1.65 -27.41
C ASN A 608 -36.52 -2.82 -28.31
N LEU A 609 -37.39 -3.19 -29.25
CA LEU A 609 -37.17 -4.32 -30.15
C LEU A 609 -36.05 -4.07 -31.16
N LYS A 610 -35.90 -2.82 -31.64
CA LYS A 610 -34.87 -2.48 -32.63
C LYS A 610 -33.47 -2.74 -32.07
N ASN A 611 -33.22 -2.26 -30.87
CA ASN A 611 -31.94 -2.43 -30.18
C ASN A 611 -31.54 -3.91 -30.03
N ALA A 612 -32.47 -4.75 -29.58
CA ALA A 612 -32.23 -6.18 -29.44
C ALA A 612 -31.93 -6.85 -30.81
N MET A 613 -32.66 -6.46 -31.86
CA MET A 613 -32.50 -7.02 -33.20
C MET A 613 -31.17 -6.61 -33.84
N ASP A 614 -30.79 -5.34 -33.74
CA ASP A 614 -29.56 -4.82 -34.34
C ASP A 614 -28.32 -5.53 -33.74
N VAL A 615 -28.32 -5.81 -32.42
CA VAL A 615 -27.24 -6.56 -31.79
C VAL A 615 -27.20 -8.01 -32.25
N ILE A 616 -28.32 -8.72 -32.27
CA ILE A 616 -28.30 -10.11 -32.73
C ILE A 616 -27.90 -10.23 -34.21
N GLN A 617 -28.36 -9.31 -35.08
CA GLN A 617 -27.97 -9.24 -36.49
C GLN A 617 -26.48 -9.03 -36.68
N LYS A 618 -25.85 -8.13 -35.91
CA LYS A 618 -24.40 -7.89 -35.95
C LYS A 618 -23.58 -9.17 -35.71
N HIS A 619 -24.14 -10.12 -34.94
CA HIS A 619 -23.46 -11.35 -34.53
C HIS A 619 -23.91 -12.59 -35.31
N GLU A 620 -24.68 -12.45 -36.40
CA GLU A 620 -25.25 -13.57 -37.15
C GLU A 620 -24.20 -14.63 -37.53
N MET A 621 -23.00 -14.21 -37.95
CA MET A 621 -21.92 -15.09 -38.38
C MET A 621 -21.17 -15.80 -37.23
N LYS A 622 -21.39 -15.38 -35.98
CA LYS A 622 -20.77 -15.96 -34.78
C LYS A 622 -21.60 -17.09 -34.16
N PHE A 623 -22.88 -17.20 -34.53
CA PHE A 623 -23.72 -18.34 -34.16
C PHE A 623 -23.24 -19.64 -34.81
N GLU A 624 -23.32 -20.76 -34.08
CA GLU A 624 -22.94 -22.07 -34.63
C GLU A 624 -23.73 -22.45 -35.89
N ASN A 625 -25.01 -22.05 -35.99
CA ASN A 625 -25.84 -22.29 -37.17
C ASN A 625 -27.02 -21.29 -37.28
N HIS A 626 -27.57 -21.17 -38.50
CA HIS A 626 -28.65 -20.23 -38.83
C HIS A 626 -30.01 -20.61 -38.20
N GLN A 627 -30.19 -21.84 -37.72
CA GLN A 627 -31.40 -22.26 -37.02
C GLN A 627 -31.45 -21.66 -35.60
N ILE A 628 -30.33 -21.66 -34.87
CA ILE A 628 -30.21 -21.00 -33.56
C ILE A 628 -30.50 -19.51 -33.69
N TYR A 629 -29.92 -18.85 -34.71
CA TYR A 629 -30.18 -17.44 -34.99
C TYR A 629 -31.68 -17.11 -35.15
N ASN A 630 -32.40 -17.86 -35.99
CA ASN A 630 -33.84 -17.65 -36.20
C ASN A 630 -34.69 -17.93 -34.94
N GLN A 631 -34.26 -18.88 -34.09
CA GLN A 631 -34.92 -19.15 -32.81
C GLN A 631 -34.79 -17.97 -31.85
N VAL A 632 -33.61 -17.35 -31.78
CA VAL A 632 -33.37 -16.15 -30.97
C VAL A 632 -34.24 -14.99 -31.45
N ILE A 633 -34.28 -14.71 -32.76
CA ILE A 633 -35.13 -13.64 -33.34
C ILE A 633 -36.60 -13.85 -32.97
N THR A 634 -37.10 -15.09 -33.08
CA THR A 634 -38.50 -15.41 -32.76
C THR A 634 -38.80 -15.20 -31.27
N LEU A 635 -37.87 -15.57 -30.39
CA LEU A 635 -37.99 -15.38 -28.94
C LEU A 635 -38.11 -13.89 -28.59
N LEU A 636 -37.26 -13.05 -29.19
CA LEU A 636 -37.26 -11.61 -28.96
C LEU A 636 -38.58 -10.96 -29.43
N VAL A 637 -39.06 -11.26 -30.65
CA VAL A 637 -40.34 -10.71 -31.15
C VAL A 637 -41.52 -11.14 -30.27
N ASN A 638 -41.53 -12.39 -29.80
CA ASN A 638 -42.61 -12.89 -28.96
C ASN A 638 -42.61 -12.25 -27.57
N SER A 639 -41.43 -11.99 -26.98
CA SER A 639 -41.32 -11.23 -25.73
C SER A 639 -41.93 -9.83 -25.87
N PHE A 640 -41.59 -9.10 -26.94
CA PHE A 640 -42.06 -7.72 -27.16
C PHE A 640 -43.56 -7.62 -27.51
N THR A 641 -44.13 -8.62 -28.20
CA THR A 641 -45.53 -8.58 -28.67
C THR A 641 -46.56 -9.03 -27.62
N ASN A 642 -46.11 -9.53 -26.46
CA ASN A 642 -47.01 -10.08 -25.46
C ASN A 642 -47.86 -8.98 -24.79
N GLY A 643 -49.18 -8.99 -25.01
CA GLY A 643 -50.16 -8.14 -24.31
C GLY A 643 -50.46 -6.76 -24.92
N LYS A 644 -49.92 -6.40 -26.10
CA LYS A 644 -50.11 -5.08 -26.74
C LYS A 644 -51.09 -5.11 -27.92
N ASP A 645 -51.86 -4.04 -28.13
CA ASP A 645 -52.67 -3.85 -29.35
C ASP A 645 -51.81 -3.35 -30.54
N THR A 646 -52.30 -3.58 -31.76
CA THR A 646 -51.55 -3.34 -33.00
C THR A 646 -51.10 -1.89 -33.20
N LEU A 647 -51.93 -0.89 -32.86
CA LEU A 647 -51.55 0.51 -33.07
C LEU A 647 -50.50 0.95 -32.04
N THR A 648 -50.66 0.53 -30.79
CA THR A 648 -49.68 0.79 -29.73
C THR A 648 -48.33 0.16 -30.06
N PHE A 649 -48.32 -1.09 -30.52
CA PHE A 649 -47.11 -1.78 -30.97
C PHE A 649 -46.41 -1.06 -32.14
N LEU A 650 -47.15 -0.64 -33.17
CA LEU A 650 -46.56 0.04 -34.33
C LEU A 650 -46.02 1.43 -33.96
N ARG A 651 -46.76 2.19 -33.15
CA ARG A 651 -46.26 3.48 -32.63
C ARG A 651 -44.99 3.28 -31.81
N GLU A 652 -44.92 2.24 -30.99
CA GLU A 652 -43.72 1.92 -30.22
C GLU A 652 -42.53 1.56 -31.12
N ILE A 653 -42.71 0.69 -32.12
CA ILE A 653 -41.65 0.39 -33.10
C ILE A 653 -41.16 1.66 -33.78
N LYS A 654 -42.08 2.53 -34.21
CA LYS A 654 -41.70 3.76 -34.90
C LYS A 654 -40.98 4.72 -33.97
N SER A 655 -41.46 4.87 -32.74
CA SER A 655 -40.79 5.67 -31.70
C SER A 655 -39.39 5.16 -31.37
N GLN A 656 -39.14 3.86 -31.57
CA GLN A 656 -37.83 3.22 -31.42
C GLN A 656 -36.94 3.34 -32.67
N GLY A 657 -37.39 4.04 -33.72
CA GLY A 657 -36.66 4.18 -34.98
C GLY A 657 -36.71 2.94 -35.87
N GLY A 658 -37.62 2.00 -35.59
CA GLY A 658 -37.91 0.87 -36.46
C GLY A 658 -38.60 1.32 -37.75
N GLU A 659 -38.26 0.67 -38.87
CA GLU A 659 -38.88 0.98 -40.14
C GLU A 659 -40.25 0.31 -40.24
N ILE A 660 -41.27 1.15 -40.42
CA ILE A 660 -42.63 0.72 -40.73
C ILE A 660 -42.95 1.21 -42.12
N THR A 661 -43.23 0.26 -43.01
CA THR A 661 -43.53 0.54 -44.41
C THR A 661 -44.97 0.18 -44.74
N LEU A 662 -45.47 0.78 -45.83
CA LEU A 662 -46.73 0.41 -46.44
C LEU A 662 -46.52 -0.71 -47.43
N ALA A 663 -47.08 -1.89 -47.14
CA ALA A 663 -47.10 -3.02 -48.05
C ALA A 663 -48.53 -3.22 -48.60
N LEU A 664 -48.63 -3.55 -49.88
CA LEU A 664 -49.90 -4.00 -50.45
C LEU A 664 -50.14 -5.44 -50.05
N ASP A 665 -51.31 -5.70 -49.47
CA ASP A 665 -51.77 -7.06 -49.28
C ASP A 665 -52.29 -7.66 -50.60
N ILE A 666 -52.64 -8.94 -50.56
CA ILE A 666 -53.14 -9.71 -51.70
C ILE A 666 -54.42 -9.05 -52.32
N ASN A 667 -55.13 -8.20 -51.57
CA ASN A 667 -56.35 -7.51 -52.00
C ASN A 667 -56.11 -6.06 -52.46
N LYS A 668 -54.85 -5.65 -52.70
CA LYS A 668 -54.47 -4.27 -53.06
C LYS A 668 -54.88 -3.22 -52.02
N ARG A 669 -54.96 -3.61 -50.75
CA ARG A 669 -55.14 -2.67 -49.63
C ARG A 669 -53.80 -2.45 -48.93
N TYR A 670 -53.53 -1.20 -48.57
CA TYR A 670 -52.35 -0.86 -47.81
C TYR A 670 -52.41 -1.43 -46.37
N ARG A 671 -51.30 -2.03 -45.93
CA ARG A 671 -51.05 -2.59 -44.59
C ARG A 671 -49.73 -2.06 -44.05
N PHE A 672 -49.60 -2.04 -42.71
CA PHE A 672 -48.32 -1.78 -42.05
C PHE A 672 -47.45 -3.03 -42.07
N SER A 673 -46.14 -2.90 -42.27
CA SER A 673 -45.17 -4.01 -42.27
C SER A 673 -43.93 -3.66 -41.44
N ALA A 674 -43.51 -4.55 -40.54
CA ALA A 674 -42.33 -4.39 -39.69
C ALA A 674 -41.70 -5.75 -39.31
N TYR A 675 -40.37 -5.87 -39.37
CA TYR A 675 -39.58 -7.06 -39.00
C TYR A 675 -40.14 -8.41 -39.53
N GLY A 676 -40.63 -8.42 -40.78
CA GLY A 676 -41.19 -9.62 -41.42
C GLY A 676 -42.64 -9.96 -41.07
N LYS A 677 -43.35 -9.15 -40.27
CA LYS A 677 -44.78 -9.29 -39.94
C LYS A 677 -45.64 -8.16 -40.55
N GLN A 678 -46.90 -8.45 -40.90
CA GLN A 678 -47.86 -7.50 -41.52
C GLN A 678 -49.11 -7.25 -40.66
N PHE A 679 -49.63 -6.01 -40.66
CA PHE A 679 -50.72 -5.52 -39.80
C PHE A 679 -51.75 -4.63 -40.56
N MET A 680 -53.02 -4.61 -40.14
CA MET A 680 -54.13 -3.87 -40.79
C MET A 680 -54.19 -2.38 -40.43
N ILE A 681 -54.56 -1.49 -41.38
CA ILE A 681 -54.79 -0.04 -41.13
C ILE A 681 -56.24 0.22 -40.67
N PRO A 682 -56.46 0.87 -39.51
CA PRO A 682 -57.81 1.20 -39.01
C PRO A 682 -58.52 2.29 -39.84
N PRO A 683 -59.86 2.24 -40.00
CA PRO A 683 -60.60 3.18 -40.83
C PRO A 683 -60.73 4.61 -40.26
N ASN A 684 -60.56 4.81 -38.94
CA ASN A 684 -60.76 6.10 -38.26
C ASN A 684 -59.44 6.81 -37.87
N ILE A 685 -58.33 6.46 -38.50
CA ILE A 685 -57.00 7.02 -38.17
C ILE A 685 -56.87 8.49 -38.63
N THR A 686 -56.39 9.37 -37.75
CA THR A 686 -56.14 10.80 -38.04
C THR A 686 -54.95 10.99 -39.00
N ASN A 687 -54.75 12.19 -39.58
CA ASN A 687 -53.59 12.40 -40.44
C ASN A 687 -52.30 12.50 -39.62
N THR A 688 -52.41 13.11 -38.44
CA THR A 688 -51.34 13.14 -37.45
C THR A 688 -50.90 11.73 -37.11
N ASP A 689 -51.83 10.82 -36.78
CA ASP A 689 -51.50 9.43 -36.44
C ASP A 689 -50.87 8.65 -37.60
N LEU A 690 -51.31 8.87 -38.84
CA LEU A 690 -50.71 8.23 -40.02
C LEU A 690 -49.29 8.73 -40.27
N LEU A 691 -49.10 10.05 -40.14
CA LEU A 691 -47.79 10.65 -40.28
C LEU A 691 -46.85 10.19 -39.17
N ASP A 692 -47.35 10.10 -37.93
CA ASP A 692 -46.59 9.63 -36.78
C ASP A 692 -46.11 8.19 -36.95
N ILE A 693 -46.94 7.29 -37.52
CA ILE A 693 -46.60 5.88 -37.69
C ILE A 693 -45.68 5.64 -38.89
N ILE A 694 -45.90 6.32 -40.03
CA ILE A 694 -45.12 6.09 -41.26
C ILE A 694 -43.86 6.95 -41.29
N GLY A 695 -43.89 8.14 -40.71
CA GLY A 695 -42.76 9.07 -40.61
C GLY A 695 -42.28 9.66 -41.93
N ASP A 696 -42.97 9.40 -43.04
CA ASP A 696 -42.64 9.93 -44.36
C ASP A 696 -43.83 10.70 -44.94
N VAL A 697 -43.77 12.03 -44.81
CA VAL A 697 -44.79 12.95 -45.32
C VAL A 697 -44.89 12.87 -46.84
N TYR A 698 -43.77 12.66 -47.55
CA TYR A 698 -43.74 12.60 -49.01
C TYR A 698 -44.43 11.33 -49.52
N MET A 699 -44.19 10.18 -48.87
CA MET A 699 -44.89 8.93 -49.19
C MET A 699 -46.40 9.06 -48.98
N LEU A 700 -46.82 9.76 -47.93
CA LEU A 700 -48.24 10.01 -47.63
C LEU A 700 -48.90 11.00 -48.60
N ILE A 701 -48.19 12.06 -48.98
CA ILE A 701 -48.65 13.01 -50.02
C ILE A 701 -48.72 12.31 -51.39
N GLY A 702 -47.69 11.56 -51.77
CA GLY A 702 -47.59 10.86 -53.05
C GLY A 702 -48.59 9.70 -53.20
N SER A 703 -49.00 9.08 -52.08
CA SER A 703 -50.05 8.05 -52.05
C SER A 703 -51.47 8.63 -52.02
N GLY A 704 -51.63 9.96 -51.91
CA GLY A 704 -52.92 10.64 -51.89
C GLY A 704 -53.71 10.47 -50.58
N MET A 705 -53.06 10.01 -49.50
CA MET A 705 -53.71 9.68 -48.23
C MET A 705 -54.32 10.89 -47.50
N PHE A 706 -53.83 12.11 -47.76
CA PHE A 706 -54.30 13.36 -47.12
C PHE A 706 -55.45 14.10 -47.85
N ASN A 707 -55.74 13.77 -49.11
CA ASN A 707 -56.72 14.52 -49.90
C ASN A 707 -58.14 14.39 -49.32
N ASN A 708 -58.88 15.50 -49.27
CA ASN A 708 -60.24 15.61 -48.71
C ASN A 708 -60.37 15.31 -47.21
N ARG A 709 -59.25 15.21 -46.48
CA ARG A 709 -59.26 15.11 -45.02
C ARG A 709 -59.19 16.50 -44.37
N VAL A 710 -59.66 16.60 -43.13
CA VAL A 710 -59.56 17.84 -42.32
C VAL A 710 -58.10 18.04 -41.92
N PHE A 711 -57.58 19.27 -42.03
CA PHE A 711 -56.24 19.61 -41.56
C PHE A 711 -56.24 19.70 -40.03
N ASP A 712 -55.73 18.65 -39.41
CA ASP A 712 -55.68 18.39 -37.98
C ASP A 712 -54.29 18.67 -37.36
N PHE A 713 -53.34 19.24 -38.12
CA PHE A 713 -52.06 19.70 -37.59
C PHE A 713 -52.20 21.06 -36.85
N PRO A 714 -51.47 21.28 -35.74
CA PRO A 714 -51.50 22.55 -35.00
C PRO A 714 -50.78 23.66 -35.77
N TYR A 715 -51.38 24.86 -35.83
CA TYR A 715 -50.81 26.02 -36.51
C TYR A 715 -51.01 27.31 -35.72
N SER A 716 -50.05 28.24 -35.81
CA SER A 716 -50.04 29.54 -35.12
C SER A 716 -50.01 30.71 -36.10
N ALA A 717 -50.35 31.92 -35.66
CA ALA A 717 -50.18 33.12 -36.47
C ALA A 717 -48.68 33.40 -36.74
N GLY A 718 -48.36 34.08 -37.85
CA GLY A 718 -46.98 34.38 -38.24
C GLY A 718 -46.17 35.15 -37.18
N ARG A 719 -44.89 34.79 -37.03
CA ARG A 719 -43.96 35.29 -35.97
C ARG A 719 -43.49 36.74 -36.17
N TYR A 720 -43.53 37.25 -37.40
CA TYR A 720 -42.95 38.55 -37.76
C TYR A 720 -44.01 39.55 -38.17
N GLU A 721 -43.87 40.77 -37.66
CA GLU A 721 -44.65 41.92 -38.13
C GLU A 721 -44.01 42.50 -39.40
N TYR A 722 -44.87 42.78 -40.38
CA TYR A 722 -44.53 43.39 -41.66
C TYR A 722 -45.34 44.68 -41.83
N ASP A 723 -44.67 45.76 -42.20
CA ASP A 723 -45.31 47.05 -42.45
C ASP A 723 -45.94 47.06 -43.86
N ALA A 724 -47.27 47.26 -43.92
CA ALA A 724 -48.02 47.25 -45.17
C ALA A 724 -47.67 48.43 -46.08
N ASP A 725 -47.29 49.58 -45.51
CA ASP A 725 -46.87 50.75 -46.29
C ASP A 725 -45.46 50.53 -46.87
N GLU A 726 -44.55 49.92 -46.10
CA GLU A 726 -43.25 49.50 -46.64
C GLU A 726 -43.42 48.46 -47.77
N ILE A 727 -44.34 47.50 -47.62
CA ILE A 727 -44.63 46.50 -48.66
C ILE A 727 -45.17 47.16 -49.93
N LEU A 728 -46.12 48.10 -49.83
CA LEU A 728 -46.66 48.82 -51.00
C LEU A 728 -45.61 49.61 -51.76
N THR A 729 -44.61 50.13 -51.04
CA THR A 729 -43.53 50.90 -51.65
C THR A 729 -42.68 50.04 -52.60
N VAL A 730 -42.54 48.75 -52.29
CA VAL A 730 -41.74 47.81 -53.08
C VAL A 730 -42.58 46.91 -54.01
N LEU A 731 -43.88 46.75 -53.72
CA LEU A 731 -44.85 45.99 -54.52
C LEU A 731 -46.10 46.83 -54.88
N PRO A 732 -45.99 47.78 -55.83
CA PRO A 732 -47.06 48.73 -56.17
C PRO A 732 -48.23 48.11 -56.96
N ALA A 733 -48.12 46.84 -57.38
CA ALA A 733 -49.20 46.12 -58.08
C ALA A 733 -50.29 45.59 -57.12
N LEU A 734 -50.12 45.78 -55.81
CA LEU A 734 -51.07 45.38 -54.78
C LEU A 734 -52.12 46.49 -54.55
N GLU A 735 -53.36 46.10 -54.24
CA GLU A 735 -54.52 47.01 -54.28
C GLU A 735 -54.51 48.10 -53.18
N SER A 736 -54.29 47.74 -51.91
CA SER A 736 -54.31 48.67 -50.77
C SER A 736 -53.62 48.08 -49.53
N ALA A 737 -53.20 48.94 -48.59
CA ALA A 737 -52.58 48.55 -47.32
C ALA A 737 -53.55 47.72 -46.45
N ASP A 738 -54.84 48.07 -46.47
CA ASP A 738 -55.89 47.33 -45.74
C ASP A 738 -56.01 45.88 -46.22
N LYS A 739 -55.99 45.65 -47.54
CA LYS A 739 -56.09 44.30 -48.13
C LYS A 739 -54.83 43.47 -47.90
N ILE A 740 -53.66 44.12 -47.82
CA ILE A 740 -52.39 43.47 -47.47
C ILE A 740 -52.44 42.98 -46.02
N ASN A 741 -52.88 43.81 -45.08
CA ASN A 741 -53.04 43.43 -43.68
C ASN A 741 -54.03 42.27 -43.49
N GLU A 742 -55.18 42.32 -44.18
CA GLU A 742 -56.18 41.24 -44.16
C GLU A 742 -55.62 39.91 -44.70
N THR A 743 -54.85 39.98 -45.78
CA THR A 743 -54.23 38.80 -46.40
C THR A 743 -53.12 38.22 -45.51
N ILE A 744 -52.27 39.07 -44.92
CA ILE A 744 -51.21 38.64 -43.98
C ILE A 744 -51.81 38.00 -42.73
N ALA A 745 -52.93 38.51 -42.23
CA ALA A 745 -53.65 37.93 -41.09
C ALA A 745 -54.22 36.52 -41.38
N SER A 746 -54.36 36.13 -42.64
CA SER A 746 -54.77 34.78 -43.06
C SER A 746 -53.60 33.78 -43.18
N VAL A 747 -52.37 34.22 -42.87
CA VAL A 747 -51.15 33.40 -42.93
C VAL A 747 -50.82 32.83 -41.56
N TYR A 748 -50.68 31.52 -41.54
CA TYR A 748 -50.33 30.74 -40.36
C TYR A 748 -49.08 29.91 -40.63
N THR A 749 -48.45 29.46 -39.55
CA THR A 749 -47.26 28.61 -39.58
C THR A 749 -47.56 27.29 -38.88
N CYS A 750 -47.18 26.19 -39.52
CA CYS A 750 -47.20 24.84 -38.98
C CYS A 750 -45.86 24.21 -39.33
N ASP A 751 -45.07 23.75 -38.36
CA ASP A 751 -43.78 23.17 -38.69
C ASP A 751 -43.93 21.71 -39.13
N LEU A 752 -43.85 21.45 -40.44
CA LEU A 752 -43.70 20.10 -41.01
C LEU A 752 -42.36 19.95 -41.76
N GLY A 753 -41.46 20.95 -41.65
CA GLY A 753 -40.17 20.96 -42.35
C GLY A 753 -40.26 21.03 -43.88
N LEU A 754 -41.41 21.41 -44.44
CA LEU A 754 -41.65 21.44 -45.88
C LEU A 754 -41.66 22.87 -46.41
N ASP A 755 -40.97 23.11 -47.52
CA ASP A 755 -41.04 24.38 -48.27
C ASP A 755 -42.32 24.47 -49.11
N LYS A 756 -43.47 24.14 -48.51
CA LYS A 756 -44.79 24.08 -49.15
C LYS A 756 -45.84 24.86 -48.38
N ILE A 757 -46.94 25.17 -49.07
CA ILE A 757 -48.10 25.82 -48.46
C ILE A 757 -49.32 24.90 -48.58
N ALA A 758 -49.99 24.66 -47.46
CA ALA A 758 -51.28 24.00 -47.44
C ALA A 758 -52.40 25.04 -47.64
N LEU A 759 -53.29 24.77 -48.60
CA LEU A 759 -54.48 25.56 -48.87
C LEU A 759 -55.69 24.95 -48.17
N LEU A 760 -56.33 25.71 -47.29
CA LEU A 760 -57.50 25.27 -46.55
C LEU A 760 -58.77 26.00 -47.00
N ASP A 761 -59.87 25.27 -47.10
CA ASP A 761 -61.21 25.84 -47.27
C ASP A 761 -61.77 26.40 -45.95
N GLU A 762 -62.97 26.98 -46.00
CA GLU A 762 -63.68 27.53 -44.83
C GLU A 762 -63.93 26.50 -43.71
N ASN A 763 -63.96 25.21 -44.06
CA ASN A 763 -64.17 24.09 -43.12
C ASN A 763 -62.86 23.46 -42.64
N GLY A 764 -61.70 24.02 -43.01
CA GLY A 764 -60.39 23.49 -42.67
C GLY A 764 -60.00 22.20 -43.42
N LYS A 765 -60.66 21.87 -44.54
CA LYS A 765 -60.26 20.73 -45.38
C LYS A 765 -59.11 21.08 -46.30
N ILE A 766 -58.24 20.11 -46.52
CA ILE A 766 -57.08 20.24 -47.40
C ILE A 766 -57.57 20.24 -48.85
N LEU A 767 -57.53 21.40 -49.50
CA LEU A 767 -57.78 21.55 -50.94
C LEU A 767 -56.56 21.10 -51.76
N GLY A 768 -55.37 21.27 -51.19
CA GLY A 768 -54.11 20.81 -51.76
C GLY A 768 -52.90 21.34 -50.97
N ILE A 769 -51.78 20.65 -51.09
CA ILE A 769 -50.47 21.08 -50.60
C ILE A 769 -49.62 21.43 -51.82
N ILE A 770 -49.31 22.71 -51.99
CA ILE A 770 -48.73 23.26 -53.22
C ILE A 770 -47.28 23.69 -52.96
N ASP A 771 -46.43 23.47 -53.96
CA ASP A 771 -45.10 24.05 -53.99
C ASP A 771 -45.17 25.52 -54.44
N PRO A 772 -44.61 26.47 -53.68
CA PRO A 772 -44.60 27.89 -54.07
C PRO A 772 -44.05 28.15 -55.49
N ALA A 773 -43.21 27.26 -56.03
CA ALA A 773 -42.73 27.34 -57.42
C ALA A 773 -43.82 27.07 -58.48
N ASP A 774 -44.85 26.28 -58.15
CA ASP A 774 -45.91 25.88 -59.10
C ASP A 774 -46.99 26.96 -59.30
N GLY A 775 -47.01 27.98 -58.44
CA GLY A 775 -48.00 29.05 -58.44
C GLY A 775 -49.40 28.61 -57.97
N ILE A 776 -50.27 29.57 -57.65
CA ILE A 776 -51.66 29.29 -57.24
C ILE A 776 -52.62 29.62 -58.39
N LYS A 777 -53.44 28.64 -58.81
CA LYS A 777 -54.52 28.87 -59.78
C LYS A 777 -55.61 29.76 -59.18
N LYS A 778 -56.21 30.63 -60.00
CA LYS A 778 -57.26 31.57 -59.56
C LYS A 778 -58.43 30.88 -58.84
N GLU A 779 -58.89 29.74 -59.34
CA GLU A 779 -59.96 28.94 -58.72
C GLU A 779 -59.60 28.36 -57.35
N GLN A 780 -58.31 28.07 -57.09
CA GLN A 780 -57.84 27.60 -55.79
C GLN A 780 -57.67 28.76 -54.82
N ARG A 781 -57.19 29.91 -55.32
CA ARG A 781 -57.07 31.14 -54.55
C ARG A 781 -58.44 31.63 -54.05
N ASP A 782 -59.46 31.61 -54.90
CA ASP A 782 -60.81 32.06 -54.55
C ASP A 782 -61.51 31.15 -53.51
N LYS A 783 -61.04 29.90 -53.36
CA LYS A 783 -61.58 28.91 -52.39
C LYS A 783 -60.76 28.80 -51.11
N THR A 784 -59.62 29.49 -51.02
CA THR A 784 -58.71 29.39 -49.88
C THR A 784 -59.09 30.42 -48.83
N ALA A 785 -59.37 29.95 -47.61
CA ALA A 785 -59.66 30.81 -46.45
C ALA A 785 -58.42 31.01 -45.57
N LYS A 786 -57.47 30.05 -45.55
CA LYS A 786 -56.25 30.11 -44.73
C LYS A 786 -55.06 29.54 -45.50
N TYR A 787 -53.91 30.18 -45.32
CA TYR A 787 -52.62 29.74 -45.88
C TYR A 787 -51.73 29.26 -44.75
N ILE A 788 -51.28 28.00 -44.80
CA ILE A 788 -50.38 27.45 -43.78
C ILE A 788 -49.02 27.20 -44.41
N VAL A 789 -48.01 27.96 -43.98
CA VAL A 789 -46.60 27.73 -44.30
C VAL A 789 -46.12 26.55 -43.47
N LEU A 790 -45.64 25.51 -44.16
CA LEU A 790 -45.31 24.22 -43.54
C LEU A 790 -43.88 24.14 -42.94
N ARG A 791 -43.28 25.27 -42.57
CA ARG A 791 -41.91 25.38 -42.04
C ARG A 791 -41.75 26.51 -41.02
N GLU A 792 -41.10 26.22 -39.90
CA GLU A 792 -40.76 27.21 -38.85
C GLU A 792 -39.24 27.56 -38.85
N GLY A 793 -38.81 28.51 -38.01
CA GLY A 793 -37.39 28.87 -37.84
C GLY A 793 -36.79 29.75 -38.94
N LEU A 794 -37.61 30.20 -39.88
CA LEU A 794 -37.20 31.12 -40.94
C LEU A 794 -36.83 32.48 -40.36
N SER A 795 -35.71 33.07 -40.80
CA SER A 795 -35.39 34.47 -40.46
C SER A 795 -36.44 35.42 -41.04
N LYS A 796 -36.56 36.63 -40.49
CA LYS A 796 -37.50 37.66 -41.00
C LYS A 796 -37.42 37.84 -42.55
N PRO A 797 -36.21 37.84 -43.18
CA PRO A 797 -36.05 37.79 -44.63
C PRO A 797 -36.64 36.55 -45.32
N GLN A 798 -36.40 35.37 -44.78
CA GLN A 798 -36.80 34.12 -45.40
C GLN A 798 -38.32 33.93 -45.34
N PHE A 799 -38.93 34.32 -44.22
CA PHE A 799 -40.39 34.27 -44.04
C PHE A 799 -41.12 35.24 -44.98
N ALA A 800 -40.49 36.37 -45.32
CA ALA A 800 -41.05 37.38 -46.22
C ALA A 800 -41.34 36.85 -47.64
N LYS A 801 -40.66 35.78 -48.09
CA LYS A 801 -40.92 35.13 -49.38
C LYS A 801 -42.31 34.50 -49.47
N TYR A 802 -42.77 33.89 -48.38
CA TYR A 802 -44.08 33.26 -48.32
C TYR A 802 -45.19 34.30 -48.27
N ILE A 803 -44.95 35.42 -47.58
CA ILE A 803 -45.85 36.58 -47.58
C ILE A 803 -46.03 37.14 -48.99
N GLU A 804 -44.95 37.30 -49.74
CA GLU A 804 -45.00 37.75 -51.14
C GLU A 804 -45.78 36.77 -52.04
N PHE A 805 -45.60 35.47 -51.84
CA PHE A 805 -46.32 34.42 -52.57
C PHE A 805 -47.82 34.43 -52.29
N VAL A 806 -48.23 34.61 -51.03
CA VAL A 806 -49.66 34.71 -50.66
C VAL A 806 -50.30 35.98 -51.27
N LEU A 807 -49.56 37.10 -51.29
CA LEU A 807 -50.04 38.38 -51.81
C LEU A 807 -50.14 38.41 -53.34
N THR A 808 -49.16 37.84 -54.05
CA THR A 808 -49.07 37.95 -55.52
C THR A 808 -49.48 36.68 -56.27
N GLY A 809 -49.49 35.52 -55.60
CA GLY A 809 -49.71 34.20 -56.20
C GLY A 809 -48.47 33.62 -56.89
N ALA A 810 -47.33 34.30 -56.82
CA ALA A 810 -46.05 33.89 -57.41
C ALA A 810 -44.86 34.35 -56.54
N LEU A 811 -43.67 33.79 -56.77
CA LEU A 811 -42.44 34.18 -56.04
C LEU A 811 -41.66 35.26 -56.80
N GLY A 812 -41.45 36.44 -56.21
CA GLY A 812 -40.59 37.50 -56.76
C GLY A 812 -39.34 37.83 -55.94
N ASN A 813 -39.22 37.33 -54.69
CA ASN A 813 -38.12 37.56 -53.73
C ASN A 813 -37.87 39.03 -53.33
N VAL A 814 -38.79 39.92 -53.65
CA VAL A 814 -38.68 41.36 -53.40
C VAL A 814 -38.69 41.67 -51.90
N LEU A 815 -39.59 41.05 -51.14
CA LEU A 815 -39.70 41.31 -49.70
C LEU A 815 -38.55 40.69 -48.89
N SER A 816 -37.97 39.59 -49.38
CA SER A 816 -36.82 38.95 -48.71
C SER A 816 -35.57 39.82 -48.72
N ALA A 817 -35.36 40.61 -49.78
CA ALA A 817 -34.21 41.50 -49.89
C ALA A 817 -34.27 42.65 -48.88
N LEU A 818 -35.48 43.15 -48.60
CA LEU A 818 -35.74 44.30 -47.74
C LEU A 818 -35.26 44.10 -46.28
N TYR A 819 -35.37 42.90 -45.72
CA TYR A 819 -35.23 42.66 -44.27
C TYR A 819 -33.88 42.06 -43.81
N SER A 820 -32.84 42.03 -44.66
CA SER A 820 -31.65 41.16 -44.51
C SER A 820 -30.60 41.52 -43.44
N SER A 821 -30.76 42.57 -42.62
CA SER A 821 -29.64 43.22 -41.89
C SER A 821 -29.74 43.35 -40.34
N THR A 822 -30.27 42.36 -39.58
CA THR A 822 -30.56 42.52 -38.11
C THR A 822 -30.06 41.34 -37.19
N GLU A 823 -29.24 41.56 -36.10
CA GLU A 823 -28.73 40.56 -35.06
C GLU A 823 -28.35 41.14 -33.61
N GLU A 824 -28.24 40.35 -32.48
CA GLU A 824 -28.12 40.75 -30.99
C GLU A 824 -27.14 39.92 -29.99
N PRO A 825 -26.64 40.39 -28.76
CA PRO A 825 -25.66 39.70 -27.78
C PRO A 825 -25.83 39.67 -26.16
N ASN A 826 -24.91 39.04 -25.28
CA ASN A 826 -24.96 38.65 -23.76
C ASN A 826 -23.76 39.00 -22.69
N GLN A 827 -23.78 38.72 -21.30
CA GLN A 827 -22.91 39.21 -20.07
C GLN A 827 -22.20 38.24 -18.95
N VAL A 828 -21.15 38.63 -18.07
CA VAL A 828 -20.33 37.85 -16.96
C VAL A 828 -19.70 38.63 -15.68
N LEU A 829 -19.23 37.99 -14.54
CA LEU A 829 -18.67 38.49 -13.17
C LEU A 829 -17.11 38.76 -12.98
N ALA A 830 -16.66 39.44 -11.87
CA ALA A 830 -15.30 40.04 -11.64
C ALA A 830 -14.14 39.20 -11.04
N ASP A 831 -14.30 38.42 -9.95
CA ASP A 831 -13.22 37.52 -9.44
C ASP A 831 -12.91 36.38 -10.42
N GLN A 832 -13.83 36.19 -11.37
CA GLN A 832 -13.80 35.28 -12.50
C GLN A 832 -13.03 35.84 -13.70
N ILE A 833 -12.31 36.95 -13.51
CA ILE A 833 -11.42 37.47 -14.54
C ILE A 833 -10.09 36.67 -14.52
N PRO A 834 -9.60 36.19 -15.68
CA PRO A 834 -8.34 35.48 -15.78
C PRO A 834 -7.11 36.25 -15.26
N TYR A 835 -6.11 35.52 -14.73
CA TYR A 835 -4.95 36.08 -14.00
C TYR A 835 -4.13 37.13 -14.78
N TYR A 836 -4.08 37.04 -16.11
CA TYR A 836 -3.32 37.95 -16.98
C TYR A 836 -4.01 39.30 -17.19
N TYR A 837 -5.24 39.47 -16.71
CA TYR A 837 -5.97 40.74 -16.71
C TYR A 837 -5.93 41.47 -15.35
N LYS A 838 -5.21 40.95 -14.34
CA LYS A 838 -5.26 41.44 -12.95
C LYS A 838 -3.99 42.19 -12.51
N PRO A 839 -3.94 43.53 -12.50
CA PRO A 839 -3.14 44.28 -11.52
C PRO A 839 -3.73 44.07 -10.11
N VAL A 840 -2.95 44.28 -9.03
CA VAL A 840 -3.45 44.17 -7.64
C VAL A 840 -4.71 45.04 -7.51
N PRO A 841 -5.91 44.48 -7.26
CA PRO A 841 -7.15 45.20 -7.47
C PRO A 841 -7.41 46.12 -6.29
N THR A 842 -7.88 47.32 -6.59
CA THR A 842 -8.63 48.13 -5.63
C THR A 842 -9.98 47.45 -5.40
N ILE A 843 -10.28 47.02 -4.17
CA ILE A 843 -11.51 46.29 -3.86
C ILE A 843 -12.57 47.31 -3.42
N GLN A 844 -13.70 47.40 -4.11
CA GLN A 844 -14.80 48.28 -3.70
C GLN A 844 -15.48 47.75 -2.43
N ARG A 845 -16.08 48.64 -1.63
CA ARG A 845 -16.79 48.23 -0.41
C ARG A 845 -17.86 47.17 -0.64
N LYS A 846 -18.65 47.31 -1.71
CA LYS A 846 -19.68 46.32 -2.08
C LYS A 846 -19.10 44.94 -2.39
N GLU A 847 -17.94 44.91 -3.04
CA GLU A 847 -17.23 43.68 -3.36
C GLU A 847 -16.65 43.05 -2.08
N PHE A 848 -16.07 43.87 -1.20
CA PHE A 848 -15.56 43.38 0.09
C PHE A 848 -16.68 42.85 1.01
N ASP A 849 -17.83 43.53 1.08
CA ASP A 849 -18.97 43.05 1.87
C ASP A 849 -19.57 41.75 1.30
N PHE A 850 -19.57 41.57 -0.03
CA PHE A 850 -19.90 40.30 -0.65
C PHE A 850 -18.92 39.18 -0.25
N LEU A 851 -17.61 39.45 -0.31
CA LEU A 851 -16.57 38.50 0.11
C LEU A 851 -16.70 38.11 1.58
N ARG A 852 -16.97 39.08 2.46
CA ARG A 852 -17.25 38.82 3.89
C ARG A 852 -18.48 37.91 4.08
N GLY A 853 -19.53 38.11 3.28
CA GLY A 853 -20.69 37.22 3.24
C GLY A 853 -20.32 35.79 2.86
N GLU A 854 -19.46 35.64 1.86
CA GLU A 854 -18.95 34.34 1.44
C GLU A 854 -18.06 33.68 2.51
N VAL A 855 -17.17 34.42 3.19
CA VAL A 855 -16.37 33.88 4.31
C VAL A 855 -17.27 33.32 5.42
N LYS A 856 -18.35 34.03 5.78
CA LYS A 856 -19.32 33.56 6.77
C LYS A 856 -20.02 32.29 6.30
N ARG A 857 -20.40 32.22 5.03
CA ARG A 857 -20.98 31.01 4.43
C ARG A 857 -20.01 29.82 4.48
N ILE A 858 -18.73 30.05 4.20
CA ILE A 858 -17.67 29.04 4.17
C ILE A 858 -17.28 28.56 5.58
N SER A 859 -17.40 29.41 6.60
CA SER A 859 -17.07 29.07 8.00
C SER A 859 -17.79 27.82 8.54
N GLY A 860 -18.95 27.47 7.97
CA GLY A 860 -19.71 26.27 8.34
C GLY A 860 -19.20 24.95 7.72
N ILE A 861 -18.21 24.98 6.84
CA ILE A 861 -17.70 23.78 6.15
C ILE A 861 -16.77 22.99 7.09
N LYS A 862 -17.19 21.78 7.49
CA LYS A 862 -16.40 20.88 8.35
C LYS A 862 -15.23 20.20 7.63
N ASN A 863 -15.32 20.04 6.30
CA ASN A 863 -14.26 19.41 5.52
C ASN A 863 -13.09 20.38 5.33
N VAL A 864 -11.99 20.09 6.01
CA VAL A 864 -10.77 20.91 6.04
C VAL A 864 -10.17 21.10 4.64
N ARG A 865 -10.29 20.13 3.73
CA ARG A 865 -9.77 20.21 2.34
C ARG A 865 -10.61 21.16 1.48
N LEU A 866 -11.94 21.07 1.59
CA LEU A 866 -12.85 21.98 0.89
C LEU A 866 -12.74 23.41 1.44
N TYR A 867 -12.69 23.56 2.76
CA TYR A 867 -12.53 24.85 3.43
C TYR A 867 -11.28 25.60 2.94
N LYS A 868 -10.14 24.90 2.81
CA LYS A 868 -8.88 25.47 2.31
C LYS A 868 -8.94 25.94 0.85
N ASN A 869 -9.74 25.33 -0.02
CA ASN A 869 -9.78 25.72 -1.44
C ASN A 869 -10.41 27.10 -1.66
N TYR A 870 -11.35 27.50 -0.81
CA TYR A 870 -12.08 28.76 -0.97
C TYR A 870 -11.22 30.00 -0.77
N PHE A 871 -10.18 29.92 0.07
CA PHE A 871 -9.30 31.05 0.36
C PHE A 871 -8.08 31.09 -0.57
N ALA A 872 -8.02 30.19 -1.56
CA ALA A 872 -6.81 29.92 -2.34
C ALA A 872 -6.96 30.00 -3.88
N ARG A 873 -8.15 29.94 -4.49
CA ARG A 873 -8.31 29.77 -5.97
C ARG A 873 -8.89 30.97 -6.74
N ASP A 874 -8.48 31.13 -8.00
CA ASP A 874 -9.20 31.85 -9.07
C ASP A 874 -9.95 30.89 -10.04
N ILE A 875 -10.63 31.40 -11.09
CA ILE A 875 -11.33 30.54 -12.10
C ILE A 875 -10.42 29.61 -12.89
N ASN A 876 -9.12 29.89 -12.93
CA ASN A 876 -8.11 29.05 -13.57
C ASN A 876 -7.42 28.13 -12.54
N SER A 877 -7.95 28.05 -11.32
CA SER A 877 -7.40 27.29 -10.19
C SER A 877 -5.96 27.66 -9.78
N LYS A 878 -5.55 28.92 -9.96
CA LYS A 878 -4.23 29.44 -9.53
C LYS A 878 -4.29 30.16 -8.17
N LEU A 879 -3.20 30.08 -7.40
CA LEU A 879 -3.01 30.75 -6.10
C LEU A 879 -2.76 32.26 -6.31
N TYR A 880 -3.62 33.11 -5.75
CA TYR A 880 -3.50 34.57 -5.82
C TYR A 880 -2.83 35.12 -4.55
N GLY A 881 -1.80 35.97 -4.70
CA GLY A 881 -1.10 36.66 -3.59
C GLY A 881 0.00 35.88 -2.85
N TYR A 882 -0.07 34.54 -2.86
CA TYR A 882 0.89 33.66 -2.14
C TYR A 882 1.93 32.97 -3.04
N GLY A 883 1.88 33.20 -4.36
CA GLY A 883 2.70 32.49 -5.33
C GLY A 883 2.43 30.97 -5.34
N SER A 884 3.03 30.24 -6.27
CA SER A 884 3.14 28.78 -6.16
C SER A 884 4.25 28.38 -5.19
N THR A 885 4.70 29.27 -4.31
CA THR A 885 6.01 29.20 -3.64
C THR A 885 5.84 29.40 -2.14
N CYS A 886 6.39 28.51 -1.31
CA CYS A 886 6.34 28.64 0.14
C CYS A 886 7.05 29.92 0.55
N PRO A 887 6.40 30.81 1.33
CA PRO A 887 6.99 32.09 1.66
C PRO A 887 8.15 31.95 2.67
N CYS A 888 8.24 30.81 3.39
CA CYS A 888 9.30 30.55 4.38
C CYS A 888 10.56 29.93 3.73
N CYS A 889 10.43 28.80 3.02
CA CYS A 889 11.58 28.09 2.44
C CYS A 889 11.74 28.25 0.92
N GLY A 890 10.86 28.99 0.23
CA GLY A 890 10.91 29.15 -1.22
C GLY A 890 10.47 27.91 -2.02
N TYR A 891 9.82 26.92 -1.37
CA TYR A 891 9.38 25.69 -2.02
C TYR A 891 8.28 25.93 -3.06
N GLU A 892 8.54 25.68 -4.35
CA GLU A 892 7.56 25.82 -5.43
C GLU A 892 6.76 24.53 -5.66
N SER A 893 5.43 24.64 -5.67
CA SER A 893 4.53 23.56 -6.05
C SER A 893 3.30 24.07 -6.81
N LYS A 894 3.00 23.40 -7.93
CA LYS A 894 1.76 23.58 -8.69
C LYS A 894 0.57 22.85 -8.06
N MET A 895 0.82 22.01 -7.05
CA MET A 895 -0.20 21.23 -6.35
C MET A 895 -0.54 21.89 -5.01
N ILE A 896 -1.74 22.47 -4.91
CA ILE A 896 -2.25 23.18 -3.71
C ILE A 896 -2.23 22.28 -2.46
N ASN A 897 -2.39 20.97 -2.61
CA ASN A 897 -2.29 19.99 -1.51
C ASN A 897 -0.93 20.03 -0.78
N SER A 898 0.11 20.58 -1.41
CA SER A 898 1.44 20.72 -0.82
C SER A 898 1.52 21.86 0.22
N PHE A 899 0.47 22.68 0.34
CA PHE A 899 0.37 23.80 1.28
C PHE A 899 -0.72 23.56 2.34
N MET A 900 -0.42 23.95 3.57
CA MET A 900 -1.29 23.89 4.73
C MET A 900 -1.69 25.30 5.17
N LEU A 901 -2.99 25.52 5.38
CA LEU A 901 -3.49 26.70 6.09
C LEU A 901 -3.23 26.54 7.59
N LYS A 902 -2.21 27.21 8.12
CA LYS A 902 -1.85 27.25 9.55
C LYS A 902 -2.46 28.49 10.20
N ASN A 903 -3.21 28.30 11.27
CA ASN A 903 -3.78 29.39 12.06
C ASN A 903 -2.86 29.75 13.23
N PHE A 904 -2.66 31.05 13.44
CA PHE A 904 -1.91 31.62 14.55
C PHE A 904 -2.85 32.44 15.42
N SER A 905 -2.59 32.43 16.72
CA SER A 905 -3.23 33.31 17.69
C SER A 905 -2.14 33.90 18.57
N ILE A 906 -1.84 35.18 18.38
CA ILE A 906 -0.74 35.87 19.06
C ILE A 906 -1.28 36.99 19.95
N GLY A 907 -0.63 37.22 21.09
CA GLY A 907 -0.88 38.40 21.92
C GLY A 907 -0.06 39.56 21.37
N LEU A 908 -0.71 40.65 20.97
CA LEU A 908 -0.08 41.88 20.52
C LEU A 908 -0.58 43.04 21.36
N LEU A 909 0.30 44.00 21.66
CA LEU A 909 -0.12 45.25 22.30
C LEU A 909 -0.87 46.10 21.27
N ASN A 910 -2.06 46.58 21.64
CA ASN A 910 -2.78 47.57 20.86
C ASN A 910 -2.21 48.99 21.09
N ASP A 911 -2.74 49.98 20.38
CA ASP A 911 -2.26 51.37 20.44
C ASP A 911 -2.51 52.04 21.82
N GLU A 912 -3.31 51.41 22.70
CA GLU A 912 -3.51 51.81 24.10
C GLU A 912 -2.59 51.08 25.10
N GLY A 913 -1.70 50.21 24.63
CA GLY A 913 -0.79 49.40 25.47
C GLY A 913 -1.45 48.20 26.17
N LYS A 914 -2.64 47.78 25.74
CA LYS A 914 -3.31 46.56 26.23
C LYS A 914 -2.99 45.39 25.32
N GLU A 915 -2.70 44.24 25.91
CA GLU A 915 -2.49 42.99 25.16
C GLU A 915 -3.82 42.46 24.63
N GLN A 916 -3.97 42.44 23.31
CA GLN A 916 -5.13 41.92 22.60
C GLN A 916 -4.70 40.77 21.69
N LYS A 917 -5.54 39.73 21.60
CA LYS A 917 -5.26 38.60 20.72
C LYS A 917 -5.59 38.95 19.28
N PHE A 918 -4.62 38.80 18.39
CA PHE A 918 -4.80 38.86 16.95
C PHE A 918 -4.71 37.46 16.35
N ARG A 919 -5.65 37.11 15.48
CA ARG A 919 -5.73 35.82 14.78
C ARG A 919 -5.44 36.01 13.32
N PHE A 920 -4.58 35.19 12.75
CA PHE A 920 -4.31 35.23 11.32
C PHE A 920 -3.96 33.84 10.81
N SER A 921 -4.04 33.66 9.50
CA SER A 921 -3.81 32.38 8.85
C SER A 921 -2.78 32.52 7.73
N LEU A 922 -1.82 31.59 7.66
CA LEU A 922 -0.81 31.53 6.60
C LEU A 922 -0.94 30.23 5.81
N TYR A 923 -0.60 30.29 4.52
CA TYR A 923 -0.30 29.10 3.72
C TYR A 923 1.20 28.80 3.80
N LEU A 924 1.55 27.65 4.38
CA LEU A 924 2.94 27.18 4.52
C LEU A 924 3.06 25.77 3.92
N CYS A 925 4.25 25.37 3.47
CA CYS A 925 4.48 23.96 3.11
C CYS A 925 4.34 23.07 4.36
N ALA A 926 4.18 21.75 4.18
CA ALA A 926 3.98 20.84 5.30
C ALA A 926 5.09 20.93 6.36
N ASN A 927 6.36 20.94 5.94
CA ASN A 927 7.52 21.01 6.84
C ASN A 927 7.52 22.31 7.67
N ASP A 928 7.32 23.45 7.02
CA ASP A 928 7.31 24.75 7.69
C ASP A 928 6.05 24.93 8.57
N SER A 929 4.92 24.32 8.21
CA SER A 929 3.71 24.30 9.04
C SER A 929 3.90 23.53 10.37
N TYR A 930 4.71 22.46 10.36
CA TYR A 930 5.10 21.72 11.57
C TYR A 930 6.16 22.48 12.37
N ALA A 931 7.19 23.01 11.70
CA ALA A 931 8.25 23.81 12.33
C ALA A 931 7.70 25.11 12.96
N ALA A 932 6.66 25.70 12.36
CA ALA A 932 5.98 26.88 12.87
C ALA A 932 5.31 26.69 14.25
N GLY A 933 5.24 25.44 14.76
CA GLY A 933 4.83 25.17 16.13
C GLY A 933 5.83 25.68 17.19
N GLY A 934 7.10 25.82 16.83
CA GLY A 934 8.16 26.39 17.66
C GLY A 934 8.51 27.85 17.34
N TRP A 935 7.65 28.55 16.60
CA TRP A 935 7.88 29.96 16.27
C TRP A 935 7.41 30.89 17.37
N ILE A 936 8.30 31.79 17.79
CA ILE A 936 7.98 32.95 18.61
C ILE A 936 7.76 34.13 17.65
N ILE A 937 6.51 34.56 17.45
CA ILE A 937 6.20 35.71 16.58
C ILE A 937 6.52 37.00 17.33
N ASP A 938 7.48 37.76 16.82
CA ASP A 938 7.94 39.01 17.41
C ASP A 938 7.10 40.22 16.92
N ASN A 939 6.64 40.23 15.65
CA ASN A 939 5.86 41.34 15.08
C ASN A 939 5.02 40.93 13.85
N VAL A 940 3.86 41.56 13.64
CA VAL A 940 3.04 41.47 12.42
C VAL A 940 2.66 42.88 11.95
N SER A 941 2.81 43.15 10.66
CA SER A 941 2.40 44.40 10.01
C SER A 941 1.63 44.11 8.72
N ILE A 942 0.55 44.87 8.48
CA ILE A 942 -0.30 44.78 7.29
C ILE A 942 -0.40 46.18 6.72
N GLY A 943 -0.14 46.40 5.43
CA GLY A 943 -0.09 47.73 4.81
C GLY A 943 0.86 48.73 5.47
N GLY A 944 1.87 48.25 6.20
CA GLY A 944 2.79 49.09 6.97
C GLY A 944 2.24 49.58 8.32
N MET A 945 1.04 49.15 8.72
CA MET A 945 0.39 49.49 9.99
C MET A 945 0.30 48.29 10.94
N SER A 946 -0.11 48.53 12.18
CA SER A 946 -0.42 47.47 13.14
C SER A 946 -1.69 46.71 12.71
N PRO A 947 -1.84 45.42 13.06
CA PRO A 947 -3.01 44.66 12.65
C PRO A 947 -4.34 45.22 13.18
N PHE A 948 -4.31 45.90 14.32
CA PHE A 948 -5.51 46.52 14.91
C PHE A 948 -5.89 47.82 14.19
N LEU A 949 -4.91 48.67 13.88
CA LEU A 949 -5.14 49.86 13.07
C LEU A 949 -5.66 49.47 11.66
N TRP A 950 -5.14 48.39 11.09
CA TRP A 950 -5.64 47.86 9.83
C TRP A 950 -7.12 47.46 9.88
N LEU A 951 -7.57 46.80 10.95
CA LEU A 951 -8.98 46.44 11.14
C LEU A 951 -9.87 47.68 11.23
N GLU A 952 -9.42 48.73 11.92
CA GLU A 952 -10.13 50.00 12.04
C GLU A 952 -10.25 50.71 10.69
N GLU A 953 -9.13 50.87 9.97
CA GLU A 953 -9.09 51.53 8.68
C GLU A 953 -9.94 50.80 7.62
N VAL A 954 -9.80 49.47 7.51
CA VAL A 954 -10.61 48.65 6.58
C VAL A 954 -12.10 48.76 6.88
N SER A 955 -12.48 48.97 8.15
CA SER A 955 -13.89 49.14 8.51
C SER A 955 -14.50 50.45 7.99
N GLN A 956 -13.69 51.50 7.78
CA GLN A 956 -14.13 52.87 7.49
C GLN A 956 -13.97 53.29 6.01
N ILE A 957 -13.09 52.64 5.25
CA ILE A 957 -12.80 53.02 3.85
C ILE A 957 -13.82 52.46 2.83
N ASP A 958 -14.11 53.26 1.79
CA ASP A 958 -15.03 52.92 0.68
C ASP A 958 -14.42 51.97 -0.36
N TYR A 959 -13.08 51.91 -0.39
CA TYR A 959 -12.34 50.96 -1.21
C TYR A 959 -11.05 50.57 -0.49
N ILE A 960 -10.65 49.30 -0.60
CA ILE A 960 -9.40 48.79 -0.03
C ILE A 960 -8.33 48.93 -1.10
N PRO A 961 -7.30 49.77 -0.88
CA PRO A 961 -6.25 49.95 -1.85
C PRO A 961 -5.26 48.76 -1.81
N PRO A 962 -4.53 48.49 -2.91
CA PRO A 962 -3.57 47.38 -3.01
C PRO A 962 -2.55 47.28 -1.86
N GLU A 963 -2.11 48.42 -1.34
CA GLU A 963 -1.10 48.51 -0.29
C GLU A 963 -1.59 47.86 1.01
N PHE A 964 -2.90 47.86 1.27
CA PHE A 964 -3.52 47.31 2.48
C PHE A 964 -3.53 45.78 2.49
N LEU A 965 -3.05 45.14 1.41
CA LEU A 965 -2.92 43.69 1.30
C LEU A 965 -1.48 43.22 1.55
N ILE A 966 -0.49 44.12 1.65
CA ILE A 966 0.92 43.76 1.84
C ILE A 966 1.19 43.44 3.31
N CYS A 967 1.68 42.24 3.62
CA CYS A 967 1.94 41.78 4.98
C CYS A 967 3.43 41.51 5.22
N ARG A 968 3.87 41.75 6.47
CA ARG A 968 5.21 41.45 7.00
C ARG A 968 5.12 40.81 8.38
N ILE A 969 5.77 39.68 8.60
CA ILE A 969 5.81 38.96 9.88
C ILE A 969 7.27 38.77 10.31
N LYS A 970 7.61 38.99 11.58
CA LYS A 970 8.92 38.71 12.17
C LYS A 970 8.81 37.62 13.24
N TYR A 971 9.70 36.63 13.25
CA TYR A 971 9.65 35.51 14.20
C TYR A 971 11.02 34.88 14.52
N ARG A 972 11.09 34.03 15.56
CA ARG A 972 12.28 33.22 15.96
C ARG A 972 11.93 31.73 16.18
N PRO A 973 12.73 30.75 15.70
CA PRO A 973 12.52 29.32 15.94
C PRO A 973 13.21 28.77 17.22
N GLN A 974 12.73 27.66 17.83
CA GLN A 974 13.30 27.02 19.05
C GLN A 974 13.59 25.49 18.92
N VAL A 975 14.67 24.96 19.55
CA VAL A 975 15.15 23.53 19.46
C VAL A 975 15.69 22.95 20.83
N THR A 976 15.71 21.61 21.10
CA THR A 976 16.11 20.97 22.42
C THR A 976 16.82 19.56 22.35
N TYR A 977 17.83 19.20 23.21
CA TYR A 977 18.52 17.84 23.32
C TYR A 977 19.28 17.47 24.68
N GLU A 978 19.76 16.20 24.90
CA GLU A 978 20.47 15.61 26.12
C GLU A 978 21.73 14.70 25.85
N ILE A 979 22.75 14.66 26.74
CA ILE A 979 24.02 13.86 26.65
C ILE A 979 24.46 13.27 28.04
N CYS A 980 25.02 12.05 28.11
CA CYS A 980 25.63 11.43 29.32
C CYS A 980 27.17 11.43 29.31
N GLU A 981 27.82 12.16 30.22
CA GLU A 981 29.25 12.02 30.55
C GLU A 981 29.44 11.37 31.93
N ALA A 982 30.56 10.66 32.12
CA ALA A 982 30.94 10.12 33.42
C ALA A 982 31.41 11.27 34.33
N ALA A 983 30.61 11.65 35.32
CA ALA A 983 31.06 12.58 36.35
C ALA A 983 31.98 11.86 37.34
N GLU A 984 33.14 12.46 37.66
CA GLU A 984 34.02 12.02 38.75
C GLU A 984 33.32 11.99 40.13
N ASN A 985 32.10 12.56 40.25
CA ASN A 985 31.36 12.69 41.50
C ASN A 985 29.88 12.24 41.47
N GLY A 986 29.42 11.51 40.46
CA GLY A 986 28.18 10.71 40.58
C GLY A 986 26.80 11.41 40.48
N GLU A 987 26.64 12.56 39.83
CA GLU A 987 25.30 13.09 39.45
C GLU A 987 25.20 13.39 37.94
N THR A 988 24.07 13.04 37.30
CA THR A 988 23.77 13.28 35.87
C THR A 988 22.40 13.94 35.71
N SER A 989 22.33 15.18 35.17
CA SER A 989 21.14 15.72 34.48
C SER A 989 21.38 17.12 33.87
N GLY A 990 20.95 17.35 32.62
CA GLY A 990 20.79 18.69 32.03
C GLY A 990 20.29 18.71 30.58
N THR A 991 18.99 19.02 30.37
CA THR A 991 18.36 19.28 29.06
C THR A 991 18.69 20.71 28.59
N THR A 992 19.15 20.91 27.35
CA THR A 992 19.51 22.26 26.85
C THR A 992 18.55 22.73 25.74
N VAL A 993 17.97 23.94 25.85
CA VAL A 993 17.08 24.59 24.86
C VAL A 993 17.86 25.68 24.10
N TYR A 994 17.67 25.78 22.79
CA TYR A 994 18.34 26.73 21.90
C TYR A 994 17.33 27.60 21.13
N ASP A 995 17.45 28.93 21.23
CA ASP A 995 16.72 29.92 20.43
C ASP A 995 17.48 30.23 19.14
N GLY A 996 16.82 30.11 17.99
CA GLY A 996 17.34 30.44 16.67
C GLY A 996 17.30 31.95 16.35
N THR A 997 17.86 32.31 15.19
CA THR A 997 17.94 33.69 14.70
C THR A 997 16.58 34.24 14.28
N THR A 998 16.39 35.57 14.40
CA THR A 998 15.16 36.25 13.94
C THR A 998 15.06 36.25 12.41
N GLU A 999 13.90 35.86 11.90
CA GLU A 999 13.55 35.81 10.47
C GLU A 999 12.40 36.77 10.14
N VAL A 1000 12.28 37.16 8.86
CA VAL A 1000 11.26 38.09 8.35
C VAL A 1000 10.57 37.48 7.11
N LEU A 1001 9.24 37.54 7.09
CA LEU A 1001 8.37 36.97 6.06
C LEU A 1001 7.48 38.07 5.43
N ASP A 1002 7.60 38.28 4.12
CA ASP A 1002 6.83 39.28 3.36
C ASP A 1002 5.91 38.61 2.31
N PHE A 1003 4.63 38.99 2.22
CA PHE A 1003 3.66 38.43 1.25
C PHE A 1003 2.45 39.35 0.99
N VAL A 1004 1.60 39.02 0.01
CA VAL A 1004 0.38 39.79 -0.33
C VAL A 1004 -0.89 38.95 -0.09
N LEU A 1005 -1.87 39.50 0.61
CA LEU A 1005 -3.17 38.87 0.85
C LEU A 1005 -4.04 38.86 -0.42
N SER A 1006 -4.77 37.77 -0.62
CA SER A 1006 -5.90 37.78 -1.56
C SER A 1006 -7.09 38.56 -0.97
N PRO A 1007 -7.99 39.14 -1.80
CA PRO A 1007 -9.22 39.79 -1.32
C PRO A 1007 -10.02 38.90 -0.36
N MET A 1008 -10.10 37.60 -0.66
CA MET A 1008 -10.80 36.61 0.14
C MET A 1008 -10.08 36.29 1.46
N MET A 1009 -8.74 36.26 1.49
CA MET A 1009 -7.96 36.08 2.71
C MET A 1009 -7.98 37.32 3.60
N ALA A 1010 -7.97 38.51 3.00
CA ALA A 1010 -8.17 39.77 3.73
C ALA A 1010 -9.55 39.81 4.39
N ALA A 1011 -10.61 39.41 3.68
CA ALA A 1011 -11.95 39.27 4.27
C ALA A 1011 -11.98 38.23 5.40
N LYS A 1012 -11.21 37.13 5.28
CA LYS A 1012 -11.08 36.12 6.33
C LYS A 1012 -10.38 36.64 7.58
N TRP A 1013 -9.22 37.27 7.42
CA TRP A 1013 -8.47 37.87 8.53
C TRP A 1013 -9.29 38.97 9.22
N TYR A 1014 -10.05 39.74 8.45
CA TYR A 1014 -11.00 40.71 9.00
C TYR A 1014 -12.05 40.02 9.88
N GLU A 1015 -12.78 39.04 9.34
CA GLU A 1015 -13.86 38.33 10.04
C GLU A 1015 -13.39 37.49 11.25
N ASP A 1016 -12.21 36.85 11.19
CA ASP A 1016 -11.65 36.07 12.31
C ASP A 1016 -11.36 36.92 13.56
N ASN A 1017 -11.24 38.23 13.38
CA ASN A 1017 -10.96 39.22 14.42
C ASN A 1017 -12.13 40.18 14.69
N GLN A 1018 -13.26 40.04 13.99
CA GLN A 1018 -14.49 40.72 14.38
C GLN A 1018 -15.05 40.02 15.63
N LYS A 1019 -15.04 40.74 16.76
CA LYS A 1019 -15.75 40.36 17.98
C LYS A 1019 -16.83 41.37 18.29
#